data_AF-A0A7X3PIV5-F1
#
_entry.id   AF-A0A7X3PIV5-F1
#
_cell.length_a   1.000
_cell.length_b   1.000
_cell.length_c   1.000
_cell.angle_alpha   90.00
_cell.angle_beta   90.00
_cell.angle_gamma   90.00
#
_symmetry.space_group_name_H-M   'P 1'
#
loop_
_entity.id
_entity.type
_entity.pdbx_description
1 polymer ?
#
loop_
_entity_poly.entity_id
_entity_poly.type
_entity_poly.pdbx_seq_one_letter_code
_entity_poly.pdbx_strand_id
1 'polypeptide(L)'
;MNTRFACRLRRTPGSAASALCAGLLALFAAADVAAQSTELEVGRTLSGTLAAGDTARYTIEADENDFVLGEVDQVSVDVTARVLDPGGTQIGRFGGLGRGVERFGGRTSGAGIHTLELIVAGDDPKAGGRYEITLLRHEPVATDPEELADQIMSRFDGSHSPGGAVRVWRDGRTLFSKTYGMANLAYGLPFEEDTRTNIGSTSKQFTAFAIMLQAERGLLSLDDDIRKHIPELPEFDQTIRVKHLVTHTSGLREFLNLLRMTGRRLDHGDWIDRSELIDIVQRQPALQNEPGAEWNYNNTAFGLAAVIVERTSGQDFPVFMQENVFGPLGMTGTMVRPSTRHIVPNMSEGYTPGPDGYRQIGDLGGAVGAGAIYSTIGDLQTWAENYANPRVGTRESVDAMTTSFVLNDGEETGYGYGLSVGEQGGLKRVSHGGADVAHRSMFVYFPEINAGLTTQSNHAQFDSGVAYELAAAFFRDAMEEEDEAVAAAAGDFDPADYDPGDFDDFAGRYSLDASPNFILTFTREDDTFYAQATGQQRLEIVPTSDSTFRLLAVEASVTFLRDPEGDVEGLTLHQNGDNHATRLGDDEAQGWEPTAEDLADFAGRFFSDELETFYSFTVEDGTLVLHQRRLDRAELEPGEEDQFSGGGLSFAFERDRNGQVIGFYLSNVRTRDVRFGRVR
;
A
#
# COMPACT_ATOMS: atom_id res chain seq x y z
N MET A 1 -47.89 33.52 36.04
CA MET A 1 -48.70 34.75 35.99
C MET A 1 -49.37 34.83 34.63
N ASN A 2 -50.69 34.75 34.62
CA ASN A 2 -51.58 34.82 33.45
C ASN A 2 -51.91 36.27 33.10
N THR A 3 -51.88 36.65 31.82
CA THR A 3 -52.82 37.61 31.16
C THR A 3 -52.43 37.71 29.67
N ARG A 4 -53.14 37.10 28.71
CA ARG A 4 -54.41 37.52 28.07
C ARG A 4 -54.44 39.00 27.64
N PHE A 5 -54.36 39.23 26.32
CA PHE A 5 -55.14 40.26 25.65
C PHE A 5 -55.87 39.66 24.46
N ALA A 6 -57.19 39.75 24.48
CA ALA A 6 -58.09 39.46 23.40
C ALA A 6 -58.71 40.79 22.95
N CYS A 7 -58.86 41.02 21.65
CA CYS A 7 -59.87 41.94 21.16
C CYS A 7 -60.59 41.36 19.94
N ARG A 8 -61.91 41.56 19.95
CA ARG A 8 -62.96 40.82 19.24
C ARG A 8 -63.35 41.48 17.90
N LEU A 9 -63.72 40.60 16.96
CA LEU A 9 -64.89 40.61 16.05
C LEU A 9 -65.27 41.88 15.27
N ARG A 10 -65.45 41.69 13.94
CA ARG A 10 -66.72 41.99 13.24
C ARG A 10 -66.95 41.03 12.06
N ARG A 11 -68.14 40.42 12.03
CA ARG A 11 -68.74 39.66 10.92
C ARG A 11 -69.72 40.58 10.18
N THR A 12 -69.86 40.41 8.87
CA THR A 12 -71.17 40.39 8.16
C THR A 12 -71.06 39.59 6.85
N PRO A 13 -72.11 38.83 6.43
CA PRO A 13 -72.07 37.90 5.30
C PRO A 13 -73.00 38.27 4.11
N GLY A 14 -72.83 37.57 2.97
CA GLY A 14 -73.81 37.40 1.89
C GLY A 14 -73.35 37.97 0.52
N SER A 15 -73.57 37.35 -0.65
CA SER A 15 -74.22 36.09 -1.02
C SER A 15 -73.98 35.74 -2.51
N ALA A 16 -73.76 34.44 -2.77
CA ALA A 16 -74.24 33.61 -3.90
C ALA A 16 -73.99 33.99 -5.37
N ALA A 17 -73.26 33.10 -6.07
CA ALA A 17 -73.78 32.36 -7.24
C ALA A 17 -72.88 31.14 -7.61
N SER A 18 -73.46 29.96 -7.33
CA SER A 18 -73.29 28.61 -7.92
C SER A 18 -72.31 28.36 -9.10
N ALA A 19 -71.46 27.33 -8.95
CA ALA A 19 -71.43 26.15 -9.82
C ALA A 19 -70.58 24.99 -9.24
N LEU A 20 -71.25 23.84 -9.04
CA LEU A 20 -70.82 22.44 -8.98
C LEU A 20 -69.76 21.92 -7.97
N CYS A 21 -70.26 21.03 -7.11
CA CYS A 21 -69.53 19.95 -6.44
C CYS A 21 -68.89 18.97 -7.45
N ALA A 22 -67.63 18.59 -7.20
CA ALA A 22 -67.20 17.20 -7.13
C ALA A 22 -65.83 17.19 -6.42
N GLY A 23 -65.73 16.45 -5.31
CA GLY A 23 -64.45 16.24 -4.64
C GLY A 23 -63.55 15.33 -5.46
N LEU A 24 -62.24 15.53 -5.36
CA LEU A 24 -61.26 14.45 -5.34
C LEU A 24 -59.97 14.95 -4.70
N LEU A 25 -59.32 14.03 -4.00
CA LEU A 25 -58.04 14.15 -3.31
C LEU A 25 -56.90 14.64 -4.23
N ALA A 26 -55.94 15.29 -3.57
CA ALA A 26 -54.48 15.19 -3.77
C ALA A 26 -53.90 15.31 -5.18
N LEU A 27 -53.11 16.37 -5.37
CA LEU A 27 -51.77 16.28 -5.94
C LEU A 27 -50.99 17.52 -5.49
N PHE A 28 -50.28 17.41 -4.37
CA PHE A 28 -48.98 18.09 -4.28
C PHE A 28 -48.14 17.42 -5.37
N ALA A 29 -47.70 18.18 -6.35
CA ALA A 29 -46.67 17.74 -7.26
C ALA A 29 -45.40 17.50 -6.44
N ALA A 30 -45.22 16.29 -5.94
CA ALA A 30 -43.89 15.71 -5.82
C ALA A 30 -43.41 15.57 -7.27
N ALA A 31 -42.49 16.44 -7.67
CA ALA A 31 -41.72 16.18 -8.87
C ALA A 31 -40.93 14.90 -8.59
N ASP A 32 -41.07 13.90 -9.46
CA ASP A 32 -40.15 12.78 -9.58
C ASP A 32 -38.73 13.34 -9.70
N VAL A 33 -37.92 13.21 -8.65
CA VAL A 33 -36.47 13.46 -8.71
C VAL A 33 -35.83 12.17 -9.22
N ALA A 34 -36.08 11.89 -10.50
CA ALA A 34 -35.31 10.93 -11.26
C ALA A 34 -34.78 11.67 -12.50
N ALA A 35 -33.45 11.82 -12.56
CA ALA A 35 -32.65 12.27 -13.71
C ALA A 35 -32.51 13.78 -14.00
N GLN A 36 -32.09 14.59 -13.02
CA GLN A 36 -31.44 15.88 -13.31
C GLN A 36 -30.05 15.91 -12.66
N SER A 37 -29.00 15.92 -13.48
CA SER A 37 -27.63 16.14 -13.00
C SER A 37 -27.42 17.62 -12.66
N THR A 38 -26.56 17.88 -11.67
CA THR A 38 -26.16 19.22 -11.30
C THR A 38 -24.69 19.44 -11.63
N GLU A 39 -24.38 20.46 -12.42
CA GLU A 39 -23.00 20.82 -12.73
C GLU A 39 -22.28 21.34 -11.48
N LEU A 40 -21.06 20.86 -11.26
CA LEU A 40 -20.17 21.36 -10.23
C LEU A 40 -19.31 22.49 -10.78
N GLU A 41 -19.30 23.62 -10.07
CA GLU A 41 -18.45 24.77 -10.38
C GLU A 41 -17.36 24.90 -9.32
N VAL A 42 -16.13 25.22 -9.75
CA VAL A 42 -14.99 25.38 -8.83
C VAL A 42 -15.29 26.42 -7.75
N GLY A 43 -15.04 26.07 -6.50
CA GLY A 43 -15.24 26.91 -5.32
C GLY A 43 -16.71 27.04 -4.85
N ARG A 44 -17.66 26.41 -5.55
CA ARG A 44 -19.07 26.43 -5.17
C ARG A 44 -19.45 25.18 -4.37
N THR A 45 -19.87 25.40 -3.12
CA THR A 45 -20.44 24.34 -2.28
C THR A 45 -21.94 24.17 -2.54
N LEU A 46 -22.37 22.94 -2.75
CA LEU A 46 -23.76 22.55 -2.88
C LEU A 46 -24.17 21.67 -1.70
N SER A 47 -25.30 21.95 -1.06
CA SER A 47 -25.86 21.08 -0.02
C SER A 47 -26.95 20.18 -0.58
N GLY A 48 -26.95 18.92 -0.18
CA GLY A 48 -27.96 17.94 -0.58
C GLY A 48 -28.46 17.10 0.59
N THR A 49 -29.56 16.37 0.37
CA THR A 49 -30.05 15.31 1.27
C THR A 49 -30.19 14.03 0.45
N LEU A 50 -29.75 12.90 0.97
CA LEU A 50 -29.96 11.57 0.39
C LEU A 50 -30.76 10.69 1.35
N ALA A 51 -31.73 9.93 0.85
CA ALA A 51 -32.33 8.80 1.55
C ALA A 51 -31.87 7.47 0.93
N ALA A 52 -32.04 6.37 1.66
CA ALA A 52 -31.70 5.04 1.15
C ALA A 52 -32.41 4.75 -0.18
N GLY A 53 -31.62 4.36 -1.20
CA GLY A 53 -32.10 4.15 -2.57
C GLY A 53 -32.06 5.38 -3.47
N ASP A 54 -31.81 6.58 -2.93
CA ASP A 54 -31.61 7.78 -3.74
C ASP A 54 -30.21 7.79 -4.38
N THR A 55 -30.10 8.45 -5.53
CA THR A 55 -28.81 8.76 -6.17
C THR A 55 -28.80 10.24 -6.54
N ALA A 56 -27.84 10.98 -6.01
CA ALA A 56 -27.57 12.35 -6.44
C ALA A 56 -26.51 12.33 -7.55
N ARG A 57 -26.76 13.07 -8.64
CA ARG A 57 -25.86 13.12 -9.80
C ARG A 57 -25.27 14.50 -9.96
N TYR A 58 -23.96 14.55 -10.04
CA TYR A 58 -23.17 15.73 -10.31
C TYR A 58 -22.38 15.55 -11.59
N THR A 59 -22.13 16.62 -12.32
CA THR A 59 -21.36 16.57 -13.58
C THR A 59 -20.20 17.54 -13.57
N ILE A 60 -19.11 17.13 -14.22
CA ILE A 60 -17.93 17.95 -14.47
C ILE A 60 -17.62 17.79 -15.96
N GLU A 61 -17.75 18.86 -16.73
CA GLU A 61 -17.24 18.88 -18.11
C GLU A 61 -15.74 19.14 -18.06
N ALA A 62 -14.94 18.21 -18.58
CA ALA A 62 -13.48 18.27 -18.51
C ALA A 62 -12.86 17.77 -19.80
N ASP A 63 -11.67 18.28 -20.12
CA ASP A 63 -10.85 17.74 -21.19
C ASP A 63 -10.17 16.43 -20.74
N GLU A 64 -9.58 15.71 -21.68
CA GLU A 64 -8.75 14.55 -21.35
C GLU A 64 -7.50 15.00 -20.58
N ASN A 65 -7.17 14.28 -19.50
CA ASN A 65 -6.03 14.58 -18.64
C ASN A 65 -6.10 15.94 -17.93
N ASP A 66 -7.32 16.43 -17.64
CA ASP A 66 -7.55 17.49 -16.66
C ASP A 66 -7.34 16.95 -15.24
N PHE A 67 -6.80 17.79 -14.36
CA PHE A 67 -6.75 17.54 -12.93
C PHE A 67 -8.05 18.03 -12.27
N VAL A 68 -8.69 17.12 -11.54
CA VAL A 68 -9.92 17.40 -10.79
C VAL A 68 -9.70 17.05 -9.32
N LEU A 69 -10.10 17.94 -8.42
CA LEU A 69 -10.15 17.69 -6.98
C LEU A 69 -11.45 18.27 -6.42
N GLY A 70 -12.19 17.47 -5.69
CA GLY A 70 -13.35 17.89 -4.93
C GLY A 70 -13.41 17.24 -3.56
N GLU A 71 -14.43 17.62 -2.80
CA GLU A 71 -14.68 17.06 -1.48
C GLU A 71 -16.18 16.92 -1.21
N VAL A 72 -16.53 15.94 -0.39
CA VAL A 72 -17.88 15.71 0.12
C VAL A 72 -17.82 15.69 1.65
N ASP A 73 -18.51 16.63 2.29
CA ASP A 73 -18.72 16.65 3.74
C ASP A 73 -19.96 15.81 4.10
N GLN A 74 -19.72 14.66 4.71
CA GLN A 74 -20.71 13.71 5.19
C GLN A 74 -21.33 14.19 6.51
N VAL A 75 -22.15 15.24 6.46
CA VAL A 75 -22.70 15.92 7.65
C VAL A 75 -23.57 14.98 8.49
N SER A 76 -24.54 14.32 7.87
CA SER A 76 -25.46 13.41 8.57
C SER A 76 -25.90 12.21 7.74
N VAL A 77 -25.29 11.98 6.58
CA VAL A 77 -25.41 10.73 5.81
C VAL A 77 -24.02 10.25 5.42
N ASP A 78 -23.80 8.94 5.51
CA ASP A 78 -22.59 8.32 5.00
C ASP A 78 -22.85 8.01 3.53
N VAL A 79 -21.96 8.41 2.64
CA VAL A 79 -22.13 8.30 1.20
C VAL A 79 -21.05 7.43 0.59
N THR A 80 -21.43 6.70 -0.45
CA THR A 80 -20.50 6.16 -1.42
C THR A 80 -20.67 6.94 -2.71
N ALA A 81 -19.55 7.18 -3.38
CA ALA A 81 -19.50 7.90 -4.62
C ALA A 81 -18.93 7.04 -5.74
N ARG A 82 -19.50 7.16 -6.94
CA ARG A 82 -19.00 6.58 -8.18
C ARG A 82 -18.65 7.70 -9.14
N VAL A 83 -17.48 7.61 -9.77
CA VAL A 83 -17.05 8.49 -10.84
C VAL A 83 -17.16 7.73 -12.15
N LEU A 84 -17.92 8.28 -13.08
CA LEU A 84 -18.12 7.75 -14.42
C LEU A 84 -17.41 8.67 -15.42
N ASP A 85 -16.75 8.08 -16.40
CA ASP A 85 -16.21 8.79 -17.56
C ASP A 85 -17.33 9.26 -18.52
N PRO A 86 -17.01 9.99 -19.59
CA PRO A 86 -18.00 10.40 -20.59
C PRO A 86 -18.70 9.24 -21.32
N GLY A 87 -18.10 8.05 -21.34
CA GLY A 87 -18.67 6.82 -21.88
C GLY A 87 -19.66 6.13 -20.92
N GLY A 88 -19.71 6.55 -19.66
CA GLY A 88 -20.52 5.94 -18.61
C GLY A 88 -19.82 4.78 -17.87
N THR A 89 -18.55 4.52 -18.16
CA THR A 89 -17.74 3.51 -17.48
C THR A 89 -17.32 4.04 -16.12
N GLN A 90 -17.41 3.19 -15.09
CA GLN A 90 -17.01 3.58 -13.74
C GLN A 90 -15.48 3.57 -13.61
N ILE A 91 -14.88 4.75 -13.65
CA ILE A 91 -13.42 4.95 -13.53
C ILE A 91 -12.94 5.19 -12.10
N GLY A 92 -13.87 5.39 -11.15
CA GLY A 92 -13.51 5.64 -9.77
C GLY A 92 -14.64 5.35 -8.79
N ARG A 93 -14.25 5.06 -7.55
CA ARG A 93 -15.16 4.95 -6.42
C ARG A 93 -14.47 5.48 -5.17
N PHE A 94 -15.19 6.27 -4.39
CA PHE A 94 -14.77 6.70 -3.05
C PHE A 94 -15.96 6.59 -2.09
N GLY A 95 -15.73 6.67 -0.79
CA GLY A 95 -16.74 6.38 0.22
C GLY A 95 -16.14 5.56 1.35
N GLY A 96 -15.55 6.26 2.30
CA GLY A 96 -15.22 5.70 3.61
C GLY A 96 -16.51 5.49 4.41
N LEU A 97 -16.53 4.45 5.25
CA LEU A 97 -17.48 4.42 6.35
C LEU A 97 -17.13 5.62 7.24
N GLY A 98 -18.01 6.62 7.35
CA GLY A 98 -17.89 7.65 8.37
C GLY A 98 -18.36 9.08 8.07
N ARG A 99 -18.49 9.88 9.13
CA ARG A 99 -18.82 11.32 9.08
C ARG A 99 -17.60 12.17 8.76
N GLY A 100 -17.84 13.31 8.08
CA GLY A 100 -16.84 14.34 7.80
C GLY A 100 -16.43 14.45 6.33
N VAL A 101 -15.38 15.23 6.08
CA VAL A 101 -14.90 15.56 4.73
C VAL A 101 -14.12 14.40 4.12
N GLU A 102 -14.58 13.93 2.98
CA GLU A 102 -13.88 12.98 2.12
C GLU A 102 -13.52 13.64 0.79
N ARG A 103 -12.27 13.52 0.35
CA ARG A 103 -11.78 14.12 -0.89
C ARG A 103 -11.82 13.10 -2.03
N PHE A 104 -12.20 13.57 -3.20
CA PHE A 104 -12.16 12.82 -4.44
C PHE A 104 -11.41 13.60 -5.50
N GLY A 105 -10.84 12.91 -6.47
CA GLY A 105 -10.10 13.58 -7.52
C GLY A 105 -9.10 12.65 -8.18
N GLY A 106 -8.44 13.20 -9.20
CA GLY A 106 -7.52 12.48 -10.06
C GLY A 106 -7.43 13.16 -11.41
N ARG A 107 -6.88 12.43 -12.37
CA ARG A 107 -6.86 12.82 -13.77
C ARG A 107 -8.10 12.29 -14.47
N THR A 108 -8.69 13.10 -15.32
CA THR A 108 -9.81 12.69 -16.17
C THR A 108 -9.33 11.79 -17.31
N SER A 109 -10.18 10.83 -17.68
CA SER A 109 -9.96 9.93 -18.81
C SER A 109 -10.96 10.25 -19.91
N GLY A 110 -10.47 10.66 -21.08
CA GLY A 110 -11.29 11.11 -22.20
C GLY A 110 -11.93 12.49 -21.98
N ALA A 111 -12.12 13.24 -23.06
CA ALA A 111 -12.76 14.55 -23.02
C ALA A 111 -14.29 14.41 -22.97
N GLY A 112 -14.95 15.19 -22.12
CA GLY A 112 -16.41 15.27 -22.04
C GLY A 112 -16.96 15.35 -20.62
N ILE A 113 -18.24 14.98 -20.48
CA ILE A 113 -18.97 15.08 -19.21
C ILE A 113 -18.68 13.86 -18.34
N HIS A 114 -17.91 14.06 -17.29
CA HIS A 114 -17.75 13.09 -16.22
C HIS A 114 -18.91 13.20 -15.24
N THR A 115 -19.41 12.06 -14.75
CA THR A 115 -20.55 12.02 -13.83
C THR A 115 -20.11 11.48 -12.48
N LEU A 116 -20.41 12.23 -11.42
CA LEU A 116 -20.26 11.80 -10.04
C LEU A 116 -21.63 11.42 -9.47
N GLU A 117 -21.80 10.14 -9.13
CA GLU A 117 -23.01 9.63 -8.49
C GLU A 117 -22.77 9.41 -6.99
N LEU A 118 -23.53 10.10 -6.14
CA LEU A 118 -23.53 9.88 -4.68
C LEU A 118 -24.75 9.05 -4.27
N ILE A 119 -24.51 7.99 -3.52
CA ILE A 119 -25.51 7.09 -2.94
C ILE A 119 -25.30 6.95 -1.43
N VAL A 120 -26.32 6.56 -0.68
CA VAL A 120 -26.18 6.23 0.75
C VAL A 120 -25.32 4.98 0.89
N ALA A 121 -24.33 5.01 1.80
CA ALA A 121 -23.51 3.86 2.11
C ALA A 121 -24.26 2.83 2.97
N GLY A 122 -24.17 1.54 2.62
CA GLY A 122 -24.78 0.43 3.35
C GLY A 122 -26.25 0.15 2.99
N ASP A 123 -26.80 -0.90 3.59
CA ASP A 123 -28.11 -1.46 3.23
C ASP A 123 -29.26 -1.08 4.18
N ASP A 124 -29.05 -0.15 5.14
CA ASP A 124 -30.13 0.26 6.04
C ASP A 124 -31.17 1.08 5.26
N PRO A 125 -32.41 0.58 5.08
CA PRO A 125 -33.45 1.28 4.32
C PRO A 125 -33.93 2.57 5.00
N LYS A 126 -33.47 2.87 6.22
CA LYS A 126 -33.72 4.12 6.95
C LYS A 126 -32.52 5.05 6.98
N ALA A 127 -31.38 4.65 6.43
CA ALA A 127 -30.22 5.52 6.34
C ALA A 127 -30.50 6.69 5.40
N GLY A 128 -29.99 7.86 5.78
CA GLY A 128 -30.21 9.08 5.03
C GLY A 128 -29.89 10.32 5.86
N GLY A 129 -29.75 11.46 5.19
CA GLY A 129 -29.29 12.69 5.81
C GLY A 129 -28.63 13.65 4.84
N ARG A 130 -28.00 14.67 5.41
CA ARG A 130 -27.41 15.80 4.68
C ARG A 130 -25.94 15.56 4.34
N TYR A 131 -25.53 16.03 3.18
CA TYR A 131 -24.14 16.17 2.78
C TYR A 131 -23.91 17.54 2.13
N GLU A 132 -22.66 17.95 2.02
CA GLU A 132 -22.22 19.09 1.21
C GLU A 132 -21.15 18.62 0.23
N ILE A 133 -21.14 19.13 -0.99
CA ILE A 133 -20.15 18.80 -2.02
C ILE A 133 -19.55 20.08 -2.59
N THR A 134 -18.24 20.09 -2.78
CA THR A 134 -17.50 21.21 -3.37
C THR A 134 -16.50 20.69 -4.39
N LEU A 135 -16.47 21.30 -5.57
CA LEU A 135 -15.35 21.13 -6.50
C LEU A 135 -14.27 22.13 -6.11
N LEU A 136 -13.10 21.65 -5.71
CA LEU A 136 -12.00 22.46 -5.20
C LEU A 136 -11.08 22.94 -6.33
N ARG A 137 -10.75 22.06 -7.27
CA ARG A 137 -9.90 22.36 -8.44
C ARG A 137 -10.42 21.63 -9.66
N HIS A 138 -10.35 22.31 -10.80
CA HIS A 138 -10.54 21.77 -12.14
C HIS A 138 -9.70 22.61 -13.09
N GLU A 139 -8.65 22.01 -13.63
CA GLU A 139 -7.64 22.68 -14.45
C GLU A 139 -6.81 21.63 -15.20
N PRO A 140 -6.16 21.97 -16.33
CA PRO A 140 -5.23 21.06 -17.00
C PRO A 140 -4.12 20.58 -16.06
N VAL A 141 -3.67 19.34 -16.25
CA VAL A 141 -2.46 18.85 -15.57
C VAL A 141 -1.28 19.77 -15.91
N ALA A 142 -0.63 20.27 -14.86
CA ALA A 142 0.45 21.22 -15.00
C ALA A 142 1.67 20.58 -15.68
N THR A 143 2.29 21.35 -16.57
CA THR A 143 3.53 20.95 -17.25
C THR A 143 4.77 21.47 -16.53
N ASP A 144 4.63 22.56 -15.77
CA ASP A 144 5.67 23.00 -14.83
C ASP A 144 5.72 22.03 -13.64
N PRO A 145 6.92 21.55 -13.25
CA PRO A 145 7.05 20.52 -12.23
C PRO A 145 6.67 21.00 -10.82
N GLU A 146 6.82 22.29 -10.50
CA GLU A 146 6.42 22.83 -9.19
C GLU A 146 4.90 22.94 -9.10
N GLU A 147 4.26 23.43 -10.17
CA GLU A 147 2.79 23.47 -10.27
C GLU A 147 2.17 22.06 -10.25
N LEU A 148 2.83 21.07 -10.90
CA LEU A 148 2.40 19.68 -10.87
C LEU A 148 2.48 19.09 -9.45
N ALA A 149 3.57 19.37 -8.73
CA ALA A 149 3.69 18.97 -7.33
C ALA A 149 2.58 19.56 -6.47
N ASP A 150 2.26 20.85 -6.68
CA ASP A 150 1.15 21.52 -6.01
C ASP A 150 -0.22 20.92 -6.35
N GLN A 151 -0.43 20.50 -7.60
CA GLN A 151 -1.65 19.81 -8.01
C GLN A 151 -1.80 18.46 -7.30
N ILE A 152 -0.82 17.57 -7.45
CA ILE A 152 -0.89 16.21 -6.90
C ILE A 152 -1.02 16.22 -5.37
N MET A 153 -0.29 17.11 -4.71
CA MET A 153 -0.27 17.17 -3.25
C MET A 153 -1.47 17.92 -2.64
N SER A 154 -2.23 18.69 -3.43
CA SER A 154 -3.36 19.47 -2.92
C SER A 154 -4.46 18.64 -2.25
N ARG A 155 -4.55 17.34 -2.55
CA ARG A 155 -5.44 16.41 -1.83
C ARG A 155 -5.13 16.28 -0.34
N PHE A 156 -3.92 16.64 0.09
CA PHE A 156 -3.48 16.66 1.49
C PHE A 156 -3.44 18.08 2.07
N ASP A 157 -3.70 19.11 1.27
CA ASP A 157 -3.57 20.51 1.67
C ASP A 157 -4.85 20.99 2.35
N GLY A 158 -5.03 20.66 3.63
CA GLY A 158 -6.21 21.04 4.38
C GLY A 158 -6.00 21.03 5.89
N SER A 159 -6.73 21.89 6.59
CA SER A 159 -6.64 21.99 8.05
C SER A 159 -7.20 20.80 8.82
N HIS A 160 -7.95 19.94 8.13
CA HIS A 160 -8.52 18.70 8.67
C HIS A 160 -7.91 17.45 8.02
N SER A 161 -6.85 17.61 7.20
CA SER A 161 -6.20 16.51 6.50
C SER A 161 -4.82 16.23 7.09
N PRO A 162 -4.44 14.95 7.27
CA PRO A 162 -3.05 14.57 7.47
C PRO A 162 -2.17 15.16 6.36
N GLY A 163 -0.95 15.50 6.73
CA GLY A 163 -0.05 16.22 5.85
C GLY A 163 0.93 15.35 5.10
N GLY A 164 1.76 16.04 4.33
CA GLY A 164 2.91 15.48 3.66
C GLY A 164 3.90 16.56 3.26
N ALA A 165 5.06 16.13 2.80
CA ALA A 165 6.15 16.98 2.40
C ALA A 165 6.82 16.41 1.15
N VAL A 166 7.28 17.31 0.28
CA VAL A 166 8.07 16.97 -0.91
C VAL A 166 9.33 17.83 -0.89
N ARG A 167 10.48 17.22 -1.18
CA ARG A 167 11.73 17.95 -1.43
C ARG A 167 12.45 17.37 -2.63
N VAL A 168 12.90 18.25 -3.51
CA VAL A 168 13.63 17.93 -4.74
C VAL A 168 14.96 18.68 -4.74
N TRP A 169 16.03 18.00 -5.14
CA TRP A 169 17.36 18.61 -5.20
C TRP A 169 18.14 18.14 -6.42
N ARG A 170 19.09 18.97 -6.84
CA ARG A 170 20.12 18.65 -7.85
C ARG A 170 21.40 19.40 -7.50
N ASP A 171 22.54 18.72 -7.56
CA ASP A 171 23.87 19.30 -7.28
C ASP A 171 24.00 20.01 -5.92
N GLY A 172 23.42 19.40 -4.88
CA GLY A 172 23.39 19.95 -3.53
C GLY A 172 22.51 21.19 -3.35
N ARG A 173 21.76 21.60 -4.38
CA ARG A 173 20.81 22.71 -4.33
C ARG A 173 19.39 22.16 -4.27
N THR A 174 18.61 22.65 -3.32
CA THR A 174 17.18 22.39 -3.27
C THR A 174 16.50 23.15 -4.41
N LEU A 175 15.81 22.41 -5.29
CA LEU A 175 15.04 22.96 -6.40
C LEU A 175 13.62 23.28 -5.95
N PHE A 176 13.00 22.37 -5.20
CA PHE A 176 11.65 22.51 -4.67
C PHE A 176 11.58 21.95 -3.26
N SER A 177 10.82 22.60 -2.39
CA SER A 177 10.55 22.15 -1.03
C SER A 177 9.22 22.72 -0.57
N LYS A 178 8.26 21.85 -0.27
CA LYS A 178 6.93 22.28 0.18
C LYS A 178 6.28 21.23 1.07
N THR A 179 5.48 21.73 2.01
CA THR A 179 4.67 20.92 2.93
C THR A 179 3.18 21.24 2.77
N TYR A 180 2.35 20.28 3.13
CA TYR A 180 0.90 20.31 2.96
C TYR A 180 0.24 19.71 4.19
N GLY A 181 -0.95 20.21 4.54
CA GLY A 181 -1.78 19.62 5.60
C GLY A 181 -1.18 19.70 7.00
N MET A 182 -1.55 18.75 7.86
CA MET A 182 -1.27 18.80 9.30
C MET A 182 -0.33 17.67 9.75
N ALA A 183 0.71 18.03 10.51
CA ALA A 183 1.51 17.08 11.29
C ALA A 183 0.72 16.52 12.48
N ASN A 184 -0.23 17.30 13.02
CA ASN A 184 -1.10 16.86 14.11
C ASN A 184 -2.49 17.51 14.03
N LEU A 185 -3.50 16.69 13.73
CA LEU A 185 -4.91 17.12 13.65
C LEU A 185 -5.52 17.48 15.00
N ALA A 186 -5.11 16.82 16.09
CA ALA A 186 -5.69 17.06 17.41
C ALA A 186 -5.35 18.45 17.97
N TYR A 187 -4.17 18.97 17.60
CA TYR A 187 -3.69 20.29 18.02
C TYR A 187 -3.71 21.32 16.88
N GLY A 188 -4.09 20.94 15.66
CA GLY A 188 -4.07 21.81 14.48
C GLY A 188 -2.66 22.31 14.14
N LEU A 189 -1.65 21.44 14.28
CA LEU A 189 -0.26 21.78 13.97
C LEU A 189 0.02 21.46 12.49
N PRO A 190 0.44 22.46 11.69
CA PRO A 190 0.75 22.26 10.28
C PRO A 190 1.94 21.34 10.11
N PHE A 191 2.01 20.70 8.95
CA PHE A 191 3.22 19.98 8.54
C PHE A 191 4.28 21.00 8.12
N GLU A 192 5.48 20.91 8.70
CA GLU A 192 6.61 21.83 8.46
C GLU A 192 7.83 21.05 7.95
N GLU A 193 8.78 21.74 7.31
CA GLU A 193 9.96 21.08 6.72
C GLU A 193 10.83 20.32 7.74
N ASP A 194 10.82 20.76 9.00
CA ASP A 194 11.53 20.13 10.12
C ASP A 194 10.67 19.13 10.90
N THR A 195 9.44 18.84 10.42
CA THR A 195 8.58 17.81 11.01
C THR A 195 9.25 16.45 10.87
N ARG A 196 9.58 15.84 12.00
CA ARG A 196 10.17 14.51 12.06
C ARG A 196 9.11 13.47 11.75
N THR A 197 9.30 12.74 10.67
CA THR A 197 8.36 11.72 10.22
C THR A 197 9.01 10.35 10.29
N ASN A 198 8.26 9.34 10.74
CA ASN A 198 8.73 7.96 10.70
C ASN A 198 8.91 7.57 9.23
N ILE A 199 10.14 7.31 8.81
CA ILE A 199 10.45 6.99 7.41
C ILE A 199 10.24 5.51 7.09
N GLY A 200 9.72 4.74 8.04
CA GLY A 200 9.47 3.31 7.91
C GLY A 200 10.68 2.58 7.36
N SER A 201 10.48 1.76 6.34
CA SER A 201 11.53 0.96 5.74
C SER A 201 12.63 1.74 4.99
N THR A 202 12.44 3.02 4.66
CA THR A 202 13.53 3.88 4.17
C THR A 202 14.70 3.92 5.19
N SER A 203 14.45 3.56 6.46
CA SER A 203 15.47 3.34 7.50
C SER A 203 16.56 2.32 7.14
N LYS A 204 16.26 1.33 6.28
CA LYS A 204 17.14 0.18 6.00
C LYS A 204 18.49 0.58 5.43
N GLN A 205 18.52 1.60 4.57
CA GLN A 205 19.77 2.12 4.00
C GLN A 205 20.75 2.59 5.09
N PHE A 206 20.25 3.14 6.19
CA PHE A 206 21.09 3.59 7.30
C PHE A 206 21.68 2.41 8.08
N THR A 207 20.90 1.35 8.28
CA THR A 207 21.36 0.12 8.94
C THR A 207 22.38 -0.63 8.07
N ALA A 208 22.13 -0.72 6.76
CA ALA A 208 23.09 -1.28 5.82
C ALA A 208 24.39 -0.48 5.81
N PHE A 209 24.31 0.85 5.81
CA PHE A 209 25.49 1.71 5.90
C PHE A 209 26.24 1.53 7.23
N ALA A 210 25.53 1.34 8.35
CA ALA A 210 26.16 1.05 9.64
C ALA A 210 26.96 -0.26 9.61
N ILE A 211 26.44 -1.32 8.96
CA ILE A 211 27.19 -2.56 8.71
C ILE A 211 28.44 -2.29 7.89
N MET A 212 28.33 -1.49 6.82
CA MET A 212 29.48 -1.12 5.98
C MET A 212 30.54 -0.35 6.77
N LEU A 213 30.16 0.61 7.61
CA LEU A 213 31.11 1.32 8.48
C LEU A 213 31.85 0.37 9.43
N GLN A 214 31.15 -0.63 9.97
CA GLN A 214 31.78 -1.64 10.84
C GLN A 214 32.72 -2.56 10.05
N ALA A 215 32.39 -2.89 8.80
CA ALA A 215 33.26 -3.64 7.90
C ALA A 215 34.52 -2.84 7.52
N GLU A 216 34.38 -1.56 7.17
CA GLU A 216 35.50 -0.65 6.88
C GLU A 216 36.47 -0.53 8.06
N ARG A 217 35.96 -0.57 9.29
CA ARG A 217 36.76 -0.52 10.53
C ARG A 217 37.42 -1.87 10.87
N GLY A 218 37.16 -2.92 10.08
CA GLY A 218 37.64 -4.28 10.34
C GLY A 218 37.01 -4.94 11.56
N LEU A 219 35.86 -4.43 12.04
CA LEU A 219 35.15 -4.98 13.20
C LEU A 219 34.27 -6.19 12.82
N LEU A 220 33.91 -6.32 11.54
CA LEU A 220 33.25 -7.49 10.98
C LEU A 220 33.70 -7.71 9.53
N SER A 221 33.43 -8.91 9.01
CA SER A 221 33.42 -9.17 7.57
C SER A 221 31.98 -9.35 7.08
N LEU A 222 31.69 -8.90 5.86
CA LEU A 222 30.41 -9.17 5.19
C LEU A 222 30.17 -10.68 4.95
N ASP A 223 31.25 -11.47 4.96
CA ASP A 223 31.24 -12.92 4.84
C ASP A 223 31.26 -13.67 6.18
N ASP A 224 31.27 -12.96 7.30
CA ASP A 224 31.14 -13.60 8.61
C ASP A 224 29.79 -14.32 8.71
N ASP A 225 29.80 -15.51 9.32
CA ASP A 225 28.58 -16.13 9.85
C ASP A 225 27.96 -15.19 10.90
N ILE A 226 26.66 -14.89 10.78
CA ILE A 226 25.95 -14.02 11.72
C ILE A 226 26.01 -14.55 13.17
N ARG A 227 26.16 -15.87 13.37
CA ARG A 227 26.27 -16.49 14.70
C ARG A 227 27.57 -16.14 15.42
N LYS A 228 28.60 -15.70 14.69
CA LYS A 228 29.82 -15.14 15.28
C LYS A 228 29.51 -13.90 16.12
N HIS A 229 28.51 -13.13 15.72
CA HIS A 229 28.10 -11.87 16.34
C HIS A 229 26.84 -12.02 17.22
N ILE A 230 26.00 -13.02 16.93
CA ILE A 230 24.78 -13.35 17.66
C ILE A 230 24.77 -14.86 17.98
N PRO A 231 25.56 -15.33 18.96
CA PRO A 231 25.69 -16.76 19.29
C PRO A 231 24.40 -17.38 19.83
N GLU A 232 23.40 -16.57 20.17
CA GLU A 232 22.09 -17.00 20.61
C GLU A 232 21.25 -17.62 19.47
N LEU A 233 21.60 -17.40 18.20
CA LEU A 233 20.84 -17.91 17.07
C LEU A 233 21.05 -19.43 16.85
N PRO A 234 20.01 -20.14 16.40
CA PRO A 234 20.09 -21.57 16.18
C PRO A 234 21.06 -21.90 15.03
N GLU A 235 21.54 -23.13 15.03
CA GLU A 235 22.29 -23.67 13.90
C GLU A 235 21.30 -24.12 12.83
N PHE A 236 21.25 -23.38 11.73
CA PHE A 236 20.53 -23.79 10.53
C PHE A 236 21.43 -24.67 9.65
N ASP A 237 20.82 -25.43 8.74
CA ASP A 237 21.55 -26.30 7.82
C ASP A 237 22.53 -25.56 6.89
N GLN A 238 22.29 -24.25 6.68
CA GLN A 238 23.11 -23.38 5.84
C GLN A 238 23.60 -22.15 6.60
N THR A 239 24.82 -21.70 6.30
CA THR A 239 25.41 -20.51 6.93
C THR A 239 24.82 -19.22 6.36
N ILE A 240 24.21 -18.41 7.23
CA ILE A 240 23.80 -17.06 6.88
C ILE A 240 24.98 -16.11 7.10
N ARG A 241 25.39 -15.39 6.05
CA ARG A 241 26.44 -14.38 6.10
C ARG A 241 25.86 -12.99 6.36
N VAL A 242 26.64 -12.09 6.93
CA VAL A 242 26.22 -10.70 7.20
C VAL A 242 25.66 -10.02 5.94
N LYS A 243 26.26 -10.21 4.76
CA LYS A 243 25.76 -9.62 3.50
C LYS A 243 24.33 -10.07 3.17
N HIS A 244 23.98 -11.34 3.44
CA HIS A 244 22.65 -11.87 3.17
C HIS A 244 21.56 -11.15 3.98
N LEU A 245 21.92 -10.51 5.09
CA LEU A 245 20.97 -9.73 5.88
C LEU A 245 20.58 -8.43 5.18
N VAL A 246 21.56 -7.72 4.61
CA VAL A 246 21.34 -6.38 4.02
C VAL A 246 20.88 -6.42 2.56
N THR A 247 20.91 -7.61 1.94
CA THR A 247 20.44 -7.88 0.57
C THR A 247 19.10 -8.60 0.51
N HIS A 248 18.47 -8.90 1.64
CA HIS A 248 17.23 -9.70 1.72
C HIS A 248 17.35 -11.15 1.18
N THR A 249 18.55 -11.74 1.23
CA THR A 249 18.80 -13.10 0.71
C THR A 249 19.15 -14.10 1.82
N SER A 250 18.64 -13.87 3.04
CA SER A 250 19.02 -14.65 4.23
C SER A 250 18.33 -16.01 4.39
N GLY A 251 17.15 -16.20 3.78
CA GLY A 251 16.29 -17.36 4.02
C GLY A 251 15.55 -17.36 5.36
N LEU A 252 15.74 -16.35 6.24
CA LEU A 252 15.02 -16.23 7.51
C LEU A 252 13.52 -15.99 7.28
N ARG A 253 12.67 -16.36 8.24
CA ARG A 253 11.26 -15.92 8.25
C ARG A 253 11.11 -14.49 8.76
N GLU A 254 10.15 -13.77 8.20
CA GLU A 254 9.91 -12.35 8.43
C GLU A 254 9.12 -12.14 9.73
N PHE A 255 9.68 -11.40 10.70
CA PHE A 255 9.13 -11.37 12.05
C PHE A 255 7.80 -10.61 12.16
N LEU A 256 7.53 -9.60 11.31
CA LEU A 256 6.23 -8.91 11.34
C LEU A 256 5.11 -9.87 10.93
N ASN A 257 5.37 -10.72 9.94
CA ASN A 257 4.47 -11.77 9.49
C ASN A 257 4.27 -12.82 10.56
N LEU A 258 5.35 -13.33 11.17
CA LEU A 258 5.25 -14.29 12.28
C LEU A 258 4.42 -13.72 13.44
N LEU A 259 4.67 -12.46 13.82
CA LEU A 259 3.89 -11.76 14.86
C LEU A 259 2.41 -11.65 14.47
N ARG A 260 2.08 -11.29 13.22
CA ARG A 260 0.69 -11.27 12.74
C ARG A 260 0.05 -12.66 12.80
N MET A 261 0.78 -13.71 12.42
CA MET A 261 0.32 -15.10 12.52
C MET A 261 0.11 -15.56 13.98
N THR A 262 0.72 -14.91 14.98
CA THR A 262 0.37 -15.14 16.40
C THR A 262 -0.99 -14.54 16.81
N GLY A 263 -1.62 -13.76 15.93
CA GLY A 263 -2.83 -12.99 16.18
C GLY A 263 -2.56 -11.56 16.67
N ARG A 264 -1.34 -11.04 16.51
CA ARG A 264 -1.06 -9.63 16.83
C ARG A 264 -1.61 -8.72 15.73
N ARG A 265 -2.30 -7.67 16.16
CA ARG A 265 -2.91 -6.64 15.32
C ARG A 265 -2.02 -5.41 15.33
N LEU A 266 -0.92 -5.49 14.57
CA LEU A 266 0.11 -4.45 14.52
C LEU A 266 -0.43 -3.09 14.04
N ASP A 267 -1.51 -3.09 13.28
CA ASP A 267 -2.32 -1.96 12.78
C ASP A 267 -3.46 -1.54 13.74
N HIS A 268 -3.55 -2.17 14.91
CA HIS A 268 -4.52 -1.85 15.97
C HIS A 268 -3.82 -1.63 17.33
N GLY A 269 -2.56 -1.18 17.31
CA GLY A 269 -1.83 -0.71 18.48
C GLY A 269 -1.02 -1.77 19.23
N ASP A 270 -0.91 -3.01 18.72
CA ASP A 270 0.06 -3.97 19.25
C ASP A 270 1.48 -3.54 18.84
N TRP A 271 2.23 -2.93 19.75
CA TRP A 271 3.61 -2.49 19.51
C TRP A 271 4.62 -3.62 19.75
N ILE A 272 5.73 -3.60 19.02
CA ILE A 272 6.76 -4.65 19.06
C ILE A 272 7.81 -4.29 20.10
N ASP A 273 8.11 -5.20 21.02
CA ASP A 273 9.32 -5.07 21.84
C ASP A 273 10.53 -5.59 21.07
N ARG A 274 11.61 -4.82 21.10
CA ARG A 274 12.86 -5.17 20.44
C ARG A 274 13.45 -6.46 21.01
N SER A 275 13.21 -6.77 22.29
CA SER A 275 13.73 -7.99 22.91
C SER A 275 13.14 -9.26 22.30
N GLU A 276 11.98 -9.19 21.65
CA GLU A 276 11.31 -10.34 21.03
C GLU A 276 12.04 -10.84 19.78
N LEU A 277 12.89 -10.03 19.13
CA LEU A 277 13.46 -10.38 17.82
C LEU A 277 14.32 -11.66 17.87
N ILE A 278 15.26 -11.75 18.80
CA ILE A 278 16.13 -12.92 18.93
C ILE A 278 15.30 -14.16 19.28
N ASP A 279 14.35 -13.99 20.21
CA ASP A 279 13.43 -15.03 20.66
C ASP A 279 12.59 -15.60 19.49
N ILE A 280 12.12 -14.75 18.57
CA ILE A 280 11.39 -15.18 17.37
C ILE A 280 12.29 -16.01 16.45
N VAL A 281 13.53 -15.57 16.21
CA VAL A 281 14.47 -16.30 15.34
C VAL A 281 14.91 -17.62 15.96
N GLN A 282 15.09 -17.66 17.30
CA GLN A 282 15.44 -18.87 18.03
C GLN A 282 14.43 -20.01 17.89
N ARG A 283 13.17 -19.68 17.63
CA ARG A 283 12.10 -20.66 17.45
C ARG A 283 11.94 -21.15 16.01
N GLN A 284 12.63 -20.53 15.04
CA GLN A 284 12.55 -20.97 13.65
C GLN A 284 13.28 -22.32 13.49
N PRO A 285 12.57 -23.38 13.05
CA PRO A 285 13.18 -24.70 12.90
C PRO A 285 14.08 -24.81 11.66
N ALA A 286 13.87 -23.96 10.64
CA ALA A 286 14.54 -24.03 9.35
C ALA A 286 14.53 -22.68 8.64
N LEU A 287 15.36 -22.57 7.59
CA LEU A 287 15.30 -21.49 6.62
C LEU A 287 14.25 -21.81 5.54
N GLN A 288 13.67 -20.77 4.95
CA GLN A 288 12.73 -20.86 3.84
C GLN A 288 13.42 -21.23 2.53
N ASN A 289 14.70 -20.87 2.39
CA ASN A 289 15.52 -21.11 1.22
C ASN A 289 17.02 -21.04 1.60
N GLU A 290 17.88 -21.53 0.72
CA GLU A 290 19.32 -21.38 0.90
C GLU A 290 19.71 -19.89 0.86
N PRO A 291 20.61 -19.42 1.76
CA PRO A 291 21.07 -18.05 1.72
C PRO A 291 21.75 -17.70 0.38
N GLY A 292 21.33 -16.60 -0.24
CA GLY A 292 21.77 -16.18 -1.57
C GLY A 292 21.00 -16.79 -2.75
N ALA A 293 20.09 -17.74 -2.52
CA ALA A 293 19.34 -18.39 -3.60
C ALA A 293 18.08 -17.63 -4.05
N GLU A 294 17.53 -16.78 -3.20
CA GLU A 294 16.29 -16.04 -3.50
C GLU A 294 16.33 -14.69 -2.80
N TRP A 295 15.77 -13.65 -3.45
CA TRP A 295 15.46 -12.39 -2.82
C TRP A 295 14.07 -12.46 -2.17
N ASN A 296 14.01 -12.23 -0.85
CA ASN A 296 12.76 -12.18 -0.12
C ASN A 296 12.83 -11.08 0.95
N TYR A 297 12.13 -9.96 0.72
CA TYR A 297 12.18 -8.79 1.59
C TYR A 297 11.92 -9.13 3.07
N ASN A 298 12.89 -8.83 3.93
CA ASN A 298 12.93 -9.37 5.28
C ASN A 298 13.31 -8.34 6.36
N ASN A 299 12.37 -7.98 7.24
CA ASN A 299 12.68 -7.08 8.36
C ASN A 299 13.48 -7.77 9.47
N THR A 300 13.38 -9.09 9.62
CA THR A 300 14.15 -9.86 10.62
C THR A 300 15.63 -9.67 10.36
N ALA A 301 16.02 -9.80 9.09
CA ALA A 301 17.38 -9.62 8.63
C ALA A 301 17.95 -8.26 9.03
N PHE A 302 17.21 -7.17 8.81
CA PHE A 302 17.64 -5.82 9.17
C PHE A 302 17.62 -5.55 10.68
N GLY A 303 16.70 -6.16 11.43
CA GLY A 303 16.73 -6.13 12.89
C GLY A 303 17.99 -6.80 13.45
N LEU A 304 18.37 -7.96 12.91
CA LEU A 304 19.60 -8.64 13.28
C LEU A 304 20.84 -7.84 12.86
N ALA A 305 20.82 -7.18 11.70
CA ALA A 305 21.90 -6.29 11.29
C ALA A 305 22.14 -5.16 12.31
N ALA A 306 21.08 -4.54 12.85
CA ALA A 306 21.22 -3.57 13.93
C ALA A 306 21.83 -4.18 15.20
N VAL A 307 21.43 -5.41 15.57
CA VAL A 307 22.06 -6.13 16.69
C VAL A 307 23.56 -6.37 16.44
N ILE A 308 23.96 -6.77 15.22
CA ILE A 308 25.38 -6.95 14.87
C ILE A 308 26.16 -5.65 15.02
N VAL A 309 25.60 -4.50 14.59
CA VAL A 309 26.23 -3.19 14.78
C VAL A 309 26.46 -2.92 16.27
N GLU A 310 25.50 -3.22 17.14
CA GLU A 310 25.67 -3.03 18.59
C GLU A 310 26.75 -3.94 19.18
N ARG A 311 26.73 -5.23 18.81
CA ARG A 311 27.69 -6.20 19.34
C ARG A 311 29.11 -5.91 18.90
N THR A 312 29.29 -5.43 17.68
CA THR A 312 30.62 -5.12 17.13
C THR A 312 31.15 -3.75 17.54
N SER A 313 30.26 -2.78 17.81
CA SER A 313 30.66 -1.43 18.27
C SER A 313 30.71 -1.29 19.80
N GLY A 314 29.95 -2.10 20.53
CA GLY A 314 29.70 -1.93 21.96
C GLY A 314 28.76 -0.76 22.30
N GLN A 315 28.07 -0.18 21.32
CA GLN A 315 27.15 0.95 21.49
C GLN A 315 25.73 0.53 21.16
N ASP A 316 24.72 1.05 21.88
CA ASP A 316 23.32 0.89 21.47
C ASP A 316 23.10 1.52 20.08
N PHE A 317 22.27 0.89 19.25
CA PHE A 317 22.10 1.28 17.85
C PHE A 317 21.70 2.75 17.66
N PRO A 318 20.77 3.34 18.46
CA PRO A 318 20.48 4.77 18.39
C PRO A 318 21.70 5.67 18.66
N VAL A 319 22.54 5.29 19.63
CA VAL A 319 23.77 6.03 19.98
C VAL A 319 24.78 5.92 18.85
N PHE A 320 25.00 4.70 18.35
CA PHE A 320 25.89 4.45 17.23
C PHE A 320 25.51 5.33 16.02
N MET A 321 24.23 5.30 15.62
CA MET A 321 23.75 6.07 14.47
C MET A 321 23.91 7.58 14.67
N GLN A 322 23.62 8.08 15.87
CA GLN A 322 23.78 9.50 16.18
C GLN A 322 25.24 9.96 16.11
N GLU A 323 26.17 9.19 16.69
CA GLU A 323 27.58 9.57 16.80
C GLU A 323 28.38 9.30 15.53
N ASN A 324 28.02 8.27 14.76
CA ASN A 324 28.82 7.81 13.63
C ASN A 324 28.24 8.19 12.26
N VAL A 325 26.95 8.55 12.19
CA VAL A 325 26.27 8.85 10.92
C VAL A 325 25.58 10.21 10.98
N PHE A 326 24.51 10.37 11.77
CA PHE A 326 23.67 11.56 11.73
C PHE A 326 24.40 12.82 12.19
N GLY A 327 25.10 12.75 13.33
CA GLY A 327 25.88 13.87 13.87
C GLY A 327 27.00 14.32 12.92
N PRO A 328 27.88 13.42 12.46
CA PRO A 328 28.95 13.76 11.52
C PRO A 328 28.46 14.30 10.16
N LEU A 329 27.26 13.92 9.70
CA LEU A 329 26.65 14.48 8.50
C LEU A 329 25.93 15.82 8.74
N GLY A 330 25.50 16.08 9.97
CA GLY A 330 24.72 17.25 10.34
C GLY A 330 23.20 17.03 10.23
N MET A 331 22.76 15.78 10.24
CA MET A 331 21.35 15.38 10.14
C MET A 331 20.63 15.55 11.48
N THR A 332 20.40 16.80 11.90
CA THR A 332 19.95 17.14 13.27
C THR A 332 18.46 16.85 13.54
N GLY A 333 17.66 16.65 12.49
CA GLY A 333 16.28 16.21 12.57
C GLY A 333 16.12 14.68 12.49
N THR A 334 17.22 13.92 12.33
CA THR A 334 17.20 12.47 12.21
C THR A 334 17.56 11.78 13.52
N MET A 335 16.80 10.75 13.89
CA MET A 335 17.10 9.90 15.05
C MET A 335 16.50 8.49 14.91
N VAL A 336 17.12 7.52 15.56
CA VAL A 336 16.49 6.21 15.80
C VAL A 336 15.62 6.33 17.06
N ARG A 337 14.34 5.98 16.96
CA ARG A 337 13.42 5.88 18.10
C ARG A 337 13.59 4.49 18.75
N PRO A 338 14.09 4.39 19.99
CA PRO A 338 14.36 3.08 20.60
C PRO A 338 13.12 2.33 21.08
N SER A 339 12.01 3.03 21.34
CA SER A 339 10.74 2.43 21.76
C SER A 339 9.58 3.41 21.59
N THR A 340 8.34 2.91 21.61
CA THR A 340 7.10 3.70 21.56
C THR A 340 6.92 4.66 22.75
N ARG A 341 7.72 4.51 23.81
CA ARG A 341 7.71 5.41 24.98
C ARG A 341 8.68 6.57 24.83
N HIS A 342 9.59 6.50 23.86
CA HIS A 342 10.54 7.56 23.61
C HIS A 342 9.83 8.76 22.97
N ILE A 343 10.08 9.94 23.52
CA ILE A 343 9.54 11.21 23.02
C ILE A 343 10.35 11.62 21.79
N VAL A 344 9.67 11.83 20.67
CA VAL A 344 10.27 12.42 19.46
C VAL A 344 9.76 13.86 19.34
N PRO A 345 10.62 14.87 19.58
CA PRO A 345 10.25 16.26 19.38
C PRO A 345 9.87 16.54 17.92
N ASN A 346 8.92 17.44 17.69
CA ASN A 346 8.44 17.84 16.37
C ASN A 346 8.02 16.65 15.48
N MET A 347 7.50 15.57 16.07
CA MET A 347 7.05 14.43 15.27
C MET A 347 5.69 14.66 14.62
N SER A 348 5.48 14.06 13.44
CA SER A 348 4.14 13.91 12.87
C SER A 348 3.39 12.74 13.51
N GLU A 349 2.12 12.96 13.84
CA GLU A 349 1.21 11.94 14.36
C GLU A 349 0.62 11.14 13.19
N GLY A 350 0.55 9.81 13.30
CA GLY A 350 0.06 8.95 12.23
C GLY A 350 -1.47 8.88 12.16
N TYR A 351 -2.02 8.90 10.95
CA TYR A 351 -3.46 8.83 10.69
C TYR A 351 -3.85 7.78 9.64
N THR A 352 -4.87 6.99 9.98
CA THR A 352 -5.58 6.11 9.05
C THR A 352 -7.04 6.57 8.93
N PRO A 353 -7.73 6.39 7.78
CA PRO A 353 -9.16 6.66 7.70
C PRO A 353 -9.97 5.89 8.75
N GLY A 354 -11.11 6.45 9.15
CA GLY A 354 -12.04 5.85 10.08
C GLY A 354 -13.44 6.45 10.02
N PRO A 355 -14.38 5.92 10.84
CA PRO A 355 -15.80 6.27 10.85
C PRO A 355 -16.15 7.72 11.20
N ASP A 356 -15.19 8.53 11.64
CA ASP A 356 -15.42 9.94 11.95
C ASP A 356 -14.28 10.79 11.34
N GLY A 357 -13.82 10.41 10.14
CA GLY A 357 -12.71 11.05 9.42
C GLY A 357 -11.40 10.28 9.62
N TYR A 358 -10.51 10.77 10.48
CA TYR A 358 -9.19 10.17 10.70
C TYR A 358 -9.04 9.60 12.12
N ARG A 359 -8.49 8.39 12.22
CA ARG A 359 -8.09 7.74 13.46
C ARG A 359 -6.59 7.90 13.66
N GLN A 360 -6.22 8.40 14.84
CA GLN A 360 -4.82 8.42 15.28
C GLN A 360 -4.29 7.00 15.48
N ILE A 361 -3.07 6.75 15.02
CA ILE A 361 -2.39 5.47 15.19
C ILE A 361 -0.88 5.66 15.35
N GLY A 362 -0.31 4.94 16.32
CA GLY A 362 1.13 4.94 16.58
C GLY A 362 1.91 4.07 15.60
N ASP A 363 3.24 4.12 15.73
CA ASP A 363 4.18 3.30 14.98
C ASP A 363 4.32 1.88 15.54
N LEU A 364 4.99 1.00 14.79
CA LEU A 364 5.25 -0.39 15.17
C LEU A 364 6.19 -0.54 16.39
N GLY A 365 6.98 0.50 16.71
CA GLY A 365 7.91 0.49 17.82
C GLY A 365 9.22 -0.26 17.51
N GLY A 366 9.45 -1.40 18.18
CA GLY A 366 10.73 -2.12 18.28
C GLY A 366 11.32 -2.71 17.00
N ALA A 367 10.87 -2.28 15.82
CA ALA A 367 11.42 -2.65 14.51
C ALA A 367 12.76 -1.94 14.21
N VAL A 368 13.59 -1.67 15.22
CA VAL A 368 14.90 -1.00 15.08
C VAL A 368 15.78 -1.78 14.10
N GLY A 369 16.40 -1.08 13.17
CA GLY A 369 17.20 -1.66 12.09
C GLY A 369 16.40 -1.79 10.79
N ALA A 370 15.20 -2.34 10.86
CA ALA A 370 14.29 -2.42 9.73
C ALA A 370 13.45 -1.14 9.50
N GLY A 371 13.25 -0.36 10.57
CA GLY A 371 12.45 0.86 10.63
C GLY A 371 12.87 1.71 11.84
N ALA A 372 11.90 2.42 12.44
CA ALA A 372 12.06 3.23 13.65
C ALA A 372 12.97 4.46 13.54
N ILE A 373 13.43 4.84 12.34
CA ILE A 373 14.08 6.14 12.13
C ILE A 373 13.02 7.19 11.87
N TYR A 374 13.14 8.30 12.58
CA TYR A 374 12.43 9.54 12.29
C TYR A 374 13.42 10.48 11.62
N SER A 375 13.01 11.13 10.54
CA SER A 375 13.85 12.06 9.78
C SER A 375 13.03 13.22 9.25
N THR A 376 13.72 14.25 8.74
CA THR A 376 13.13 15.35 7.98
C THR A 376 13.45 15.18 6.50
N ILE A 377 12.70 15.86 5.63
CA ILE A 377 12.98 15.89 4.19
C ILE A 377 14.35 16.53 3.89
N GLY A 378 14.80 17.51 4.68
CA GLY A 378 16.10 18.16 4.52
C GLY A 378 17.29 17.28 4.92
N ASP A 379 17.13 16.49 5.99
CA ASP A 379 18.17 15.53 6.38
C ASP A 379 18.31 14.39 5.36
N LEU A 380 17.21 13.96 4.72
CA LEU A 380 17.29 12.97 3.65
C LEU A 380 18.00 13.49 2.39
N GLN A 381 17.88 14.78 2.06
CA GLN A 381 18.76 15.40 1.06
C GLN A 381 20.23 15.34 1.51
N THR A 382 20.52 15.73 2.76
CA THR A 382 21.88 15.68 3.32
C THR A 382 22.48 14.27 3.26
N TRP A 383 21.63 13.25 3.47
CA TRP A 383 21.99 11.86 3.31
C TRP A 383 22.34 11.49 1.86
N ALA A 384 21.54 11.92 0.88
CA ALA A 384 21.83 11.71 -0.54
C ALA A 384 23.16 12.38 -0.96
N GLU A 385 23.46 13.57 -0.42
CA GLU A 385 24.71 14.26 -0.68
C GLU A 385 25.94 13.47 -0.20
N ASN A 386 25.78 12.64 0.83
CA ASN A 386 26.84 11.72 1.26
C ASN A 386 27.12 10.62 0.22
N TYR A 387 26.14 10.25 -0.62
CA TYR A 387 26.39 9.36 -1.75
C TYR A 387 27.20 10.04 -2.85
N ALA A 388 26.89 11.30 -3.19
CA ALA A 388 27.65 12.04 -4.18
C ALA A 388 29.08 12.32 -3.70
N ASN A 389 29.24 12.80 -2.47
CA ASN A 389 30.52 13.15 -1.86
C ASN A 389 30.60 12.62 -0.41
N PRO A 390 31.07 11.37 -0.22
CA PRO A 390 31.18 10.72 1.07
C PRO A 390 31.99 11.55 2.06
N ARG A 391 31.29 12.06 3.07
CA ARG A 391 31.87 12.65 4.28
C ARG A 391 32.00 11.61 5.38
N VAL A 392 31.08 10.65 5.39
CA VAL A 392 31.08 9.46 6.24
C VAL A 392 31.08 8.24 5.31
N GLY A 393 31.82 7.21 5.68
CA GLY A 393 32.04 6.03 4.85
C GLY A 393 32.96 6.30 3.66
N THR A 394 33.12 5.29 2.81
CA THR A 394 33.96 5.35 1.62
C THR A 394 33.13 5.30 0.32
N ARG A 395 33.77 5.66 -0.79
CA ARG A 395 33.23 5.46 -2.13
C ARG A 395 32.84 4.00 -2.36
N GLU A 396 33.70 3.07 -1.97
CA GLU A 396 33.47 1.62 -2.08
C GLU A 396 32.20 1.18 -1.34
N SER A 397 31.93 1.73 -0.16
CA SER A 397 30.69 1.44 0.56
C SER A 397 29.44 1.96 -0.15
N VAL A 398 29.49 3.17 -0.73
CA VAL A 398 28.39 3.72 -1.51
C VAL A 398 28.16 2.89 -2.77
N ASP A 399 29.22 2.50 -3.46
CA ASP A 399 29.13 1.69 -4.67
C ASP A 399 28.53 0.31 -4.35
N ALA A 400 28.97 -0.34 -3.26
CA ALA A 400 28.39 -1.61 -2.79
C ALA A 400 26.91 -1.47 -2.40
N MET A 401 26.52 -0.39 -1.72
CA MET A 401 25.12 -0.15 -1.36
C MET A 401 24.22 0.06 -2.58
N THR A 402 24.76 0.64 -3.65
CA THR A 402 24.01 1.02 -4.85
C THR A 402 24.20 0.06 -6.03
N THR A 403 24.81 -1.10 -5.81
CA THR A 403 24.99 -2.15 -6.82
C THR A 403 24.04 -3.31 -6.54
N SER A 404 23.33 -3.77 -7.56
CA SER A 404 22.43 -4.91 -7.47
C SER A 404 23.17 -6.16 -6.97
N PHE A 405 22.61 -6.85 -5.97
CA PHE A 405 23.15 -8.11 -5.51
C PHE A 405 22.85 -9.21 -6.52
N VAL A 406 23.82 -10.10 -6.74
CA VAL A 406 23.70 -11.25 -7.64
C VAL A 406 23.45 -12.52 -6.82
N LEU A 407 22.38 -13.23 -7.14
CA LEU A 407 22.00 -14.51 -6.53
C LEU A 407 23.00 -15.63 -6.88
N ASN A 408 22.85 -16.76 -6.22
CA ASN A 408 23.74 -17.92 -6.39
C ASN A 408 23.71 -18.51 -7.82
N ASP A 409 22.63 -18.30 -8.56
CA ASP A 409 22.43 -18.71 -9.96
C ASP A 409 22.96 -17.70 -10.98
N GLY A 410 23.33 -16.49 -10.54
CA GLY A 410 23.82 -15.41 -11.40
C GLY A 410 22.79 -14.34 -11.74
N GLU A 411 21.55 -14.44 -11.26
CA GLU A 411 20.52 -13.43 -11.50
C GLU A 411 20.69 -12.20 -10.62
N GLU A 412 20.39 -11.02 -11.17
CA GLU A 412 20.42 -9.75 -10.43
C GLU A 412 19.09 -9.51 -9.69
N THR A 413 19.18 -9.11 -8.43
CA THR A 413 18.00 -8.91 -7.56
C THR A 413 17.30 -7.55 -7.73
N GLY A 414 17.91 -6.60 -8.45
CA GLY A 414 17.47 -5.21 -8.45
C GLY A 414 17.59 -4.54 -7.07
N TYR A 415 18.38 -5.10 -6.15
CA TYR A 415 18.50 -4.63 -4.77
C TYR A 415 19.95 -4.70 -4.28
N GLY A 416 20.48 -3.56 -3.83
CA GLY A 416 21.79 -3.46 -3.21
C GLY A 416 21.74 -3.63 -1.69
N TYR A 417 22.62 -2.95 -0.97
CA TYR A 417 22.59 -3.02 0.50
C TYR A 417 21.62 -1.98 1.05
N GLY A 418 20.39 -2.42 1.31
CA GLY A 418 19.33 -1.57 1.89
C GLY A 418 18.70 -0.58 0.91
N LEU A 419 18.87 -0.78 -0.40
CA LEU A 419 18.39 0.12 -1.47
C LEU A 419 17.95 -0.69 -2.69
N SER A 420 16.81 -0.34 -3.28
CA SER A 420 16.43 -0.79 -4.61
C SER A 420 17.30 -0.08 -5.65
N VAL A 421 17.73 -0.82 -6.66
CA VAL A 421 18.53 -0.37 -7.79
C VAL A 421 17.76 -0.72 -9.06
N GLY A 422 17.31 0.29 -9.78
CA GLY A 422 16.62 0.12 -11.06
C GLY A 422 16.96 1.26 -12.00
N GLU A 423 16.06 1.51 -12.94
CA GLU A 423 16.20 2.57 -13.94
C GLU A 423 14.93 3.41 -14.00
N GLN A 424 15.05 4.68 -14.39
CA GLN A 424 13.93 5.53 -14.80
C GLN A 424 14.43 6.56 -15.81
N GLY A 425 13.85 6.56 -17.01
CA GLY A 425 14.24 7.49 -18.08
C GLY A 425 15.72 7.39 -18.47
N GLY A 426 16.25 6.18 -18.62
CA GLY A 426 17.66 5.91 -18.96
C GLY A 426 18.68 6.21 -17.84
N LEU A 427 18.22 6.65 -16.66
CA LEU A 427 19.08 6.95 -15.51
C LEU A 427 19.00 5.85 -14.46
N LYS A 428 20.15 5.47 -13.90
CA LYS A 428 20.18 4.59 -12.72
C LYS A 428 19.43 5.24 -11.56
N ARG A 429 18.43 4.54 -11.05
CA ARG A 429 17.61 4.95 -9.92
C ARG A 429 17.94 4.14 -8.68
N VAL A 430 18.46 4.83 -7.66
CA VAL A 430 18.64 4.30 -6.32
C VAL A 430 17.48 4.76 -5.46
N SER A 431 16.78 3.85 -4.80
CA SER A 431 15.56 4.22 -4.07
C SER A 431 15.25 3.31 -2.89
N HIS A 432 14.41 3.79 -1.97
CA HIS A 432 13.79 2.93 -0.97
C HIS A 432 12.49 3.53 -0.42
N GLY A 433 11.38 2.79 -0.59
CA GLY A 433 10.09 3.12 -0.01
C GLY A 433 9.98 2.78 1.48
N GLY A 434 9.12 3.48 2.18
CA GLY A 434 8.96 3.39 3.61
C GLY A 434 7.50 3.40 4.01
N ALA A 435 7.08 2.40 4.76
CA ALA A 435 5.79 2.38 5.43
C ALA A 435 5.94 1.88 6.87
N ASP A 436 5.31 2.59 7.81
CA ASP A 436 5.13 2.16 9.19
C ASP A 436 3.72 2.56 9.61
N VAL A 437 2.80 1.59 9.57
CA VAL A 437 1.36 1.78 9.82
C VAL A 437 0.78 2.93 8.99
N ALA A 438 0.72 4.14 9.54
CA ALA A 438 0.22 5.34 8.87
C ALA A 438 1.26 6.20 8.17
N HIS A 439 2.54 6.10 8.54
CA HIS A 439 3.57 6.92 7.90
C HIS A 439 4.02 6.35 6.57
N ARG A 440 4.26 7.22 5.60
CA ARG A 440 4.80 6.91 4.27
C ARG A 440 6.03 7.76 4.02
N SER A 441 7.03 7.19 3.38
CA SER A 441 8.24 7.88 2.97
C SER A 441 8.74 7.29 1.66
N MET A 442 9.28 8.13 0.81
CA MET A 442 9.98 7.69 -0.39
C MET A 442 11.28 8.45 -0.53
N PHE A 443 12.34 7.75 -0.88
CA PHE A 443 13.65 8.31 -1.20
C PHE A 443 14.05 7.84 -2.58
N VAL A 444 14.39 8.78 -3.47
CA VAL A 444 14.83 8.53 -4.85
C VAL A 444 16.08 9.36 -5.12
N TYR A 445 17.09 8.74 -5.71
CA TYR A 445 18.35 9.39 -6.06
C TYR A 445 18.89 8.85 -7.39
N PHE A 446 19.35 9.76 -8.25
CA PHE A 446 19.92 9.52 -9.56
C PHE A 446 21.40 9.93 -9.54
N PRO A 447 22.34 8.96 -9.41
CA PRO A 447 23.75 9.26 -9.26
C PRO A 447 24.35 10.02 -10.45
N GLU A 448 23.95 9.73 -11.70
CA GLU A 448 24.53 10.34 -12.89
C GLU A 448 24.34 11.86 -12.94
N ILE A 449 23.20 12.34 -12.44
CA ILE A 449 22.82 13.76 -12.44
C ILE A 449 22.89 14.39 -11.05
N ASN A 450 23.34 13.63 -10.05
CA ASN A 450 23.42 14.05 -8.65
C ASN A 450 22.14 14.76 -8.19
N ALA A 451 21.00 14.12 -8.48
CA ALA A 451 19.68 14.68 -8.22
C ALA A 451 18.80 13.66 -7.52
N GLY A 452 17.80 14.13 -6.80
CA GLY A 452 16.90 13.24 -6.08
C GLY A 452 15.70 13.95 -5.51
N LEU A 453 14.83 13.13 -4.94
CA LEU A 453 13.57 13.57 -4.37
C LEU A 453 13.25 12.72 -3.14
N THR A 454 12.61 13.35 -2.16
CA THR A 454 11.95 12.63 -1.07
C THR A 454 10.52 13.12 -0.86
N THR A 455 9.62 12.18 -0.59
CA THR A 455 8.29 12.45 -0.07
C THR A 455 8.13 11.85 1.32
N GLN A 456 7.37 12.50 2.19
CA GLN A 456 7.01 11.98 3.50
C GLN A 456 5.55 12.33 3.80
N SER A 457 4.84 11.45 4.49
CA SER A 457 3.46 11.71 4.93
C SER A 457 3.14 10.95 6.21
N ASN A 458 2.21 11.48 6.98
CA ASN A 458 1.61 10.82 8.14
C ASN A 458 0.23 10.22 7.83
N HIS A 459 -0.10 10.00 6.56
CA HIS A 459 -1.35 9.39 6.12
C HIS A 459 -1.14 7.98 5.56
N ALA A 460 -1.86 6.99 6.12
CA ALA A 460 -1.78 5.59 5.69
C ALA A 460 -2.11 5.34 4.21
N GLN A 461 -2.86 6.23 3.56
CA GLN A 461 -3.24 6.15 2.14
C GLN A 461 -2.48 7.14 1.26
N PHE A 462 -1.39 7.72 1.77
CA PHE A 462 -0.50 8.52 0.93
C PHE A 462 0.14 7.62 -0.14
N ASP A 463 0.02 8.03 -1.39
CA ASP A 463 0.60 7.33 -2.52
C ASP A 463 2.09 7.69 -2.66
N SER A 464 2.94 6.68 -2.60
CA SER A 464 4.40 6.88 -2.72
C SER A 464 4.85 7.02 -4.19
N GLY A 465 4.01 6.63 -5.17
CA GLY A 465 4.28 6.76 -6.61
C GLY A 465 4.48 8.20 -7.06
N VAL A 466 3.89 9.17 -6.34
CA VAL A 466 4.09 10.62 -6.52
C VAL A 466 5.58 10.98 -6.61
N ALA A 467 6.46 10.27 -5.89
CA ALA A 467 7.89 10.54 -5.94
C ALA A 467 8.50 10.29 -7.33
N TYR A 468 8.08 9.23 -8.03
CA TYR A 468 8.61 8.89 -9.35
C TYR A 468 8.06 9.81 -10.42
N GLU A 469 6.78 10.13 -10.33
CA GLU A 469 6.13 11.08 -11.22
C GLU A 469 6.77 12.47 -11.15
N LEU A 470 7.01 12.96 -9.93
CA LEU A 470 7.70 14.23 -9.74
C LEU A 470 9.16 14.16 -10.18
N ALA A 471 9.85 13.02 -9.98
CA ALA A 471 11.20 12.86 -10.52
C ALA A 471 11.22 12.98 -12.06
N ALA A 472 10.26 12.36 -12.76
CA ALA A 472 10.14 12.47 -14.21
C ALA A 472 9.85 13.91 -14.65
N ALA A 473 9.04 14.66 -13.91
CA ALA A 473 8.74 16.06 -14.21
C ALA A 473 9.95 16.98 -13.97
N PHE A 474 10.59 16.90 -12.81
CA PHE A 474 11.70 17.77 -12.42
C PHE A 474 13.00 17.48 -13.17
N PHE A 475 13.23 16.24 -13.61
CA PHE A 475 14.47 15.80 -14.23
C PHE A 475 14.32 15.40 -15.70
N ARG A 476 13.21 15.77 -16.34
CA ARG A 476 12.92 15.52 -17.75
C ARG A 476 14.06 15.93 -18.69
N ASP A 477 14.79 16.99 -18.35
CA ASP A 477 15.90 17.51 -19.15
C ASP A 477 17.11 16.57 -19.24
N ALA A 478 17.21 15.61 -18.32
CA ALA A 478 18.32 14.68 -18.23
C ALA A 478 17.90 13.20 -18.33
N MET A 479 16.60 12.93 -18.27
CA MET A 479 16.05 11.62 -18.61
C MET A 479 15.98 11.51 -20.13
N GLU A 480 16.28 10.32 -20.63
CA GLU A 480 15.89 9.98 -21.99
C GLU A 480 14.38 10.18 -22.08
N GLU A 481 13.92 10.87 -23.14
CA GLU A 481 12.52 10.71 -23.53
C GLU A 481 12.34 9.19 -23.60
N GLU A 482 11.32 8.65 -22.91
CA GLU A 482 10.94 7.24 -23.10
C GLU A 482 11.03 7.01 -24.58
N ASP A 483 12.00 6.20 -24.99
CA ASP A 483 12.39 6.12 -26.38
C ASP A 483 11.07 5.93 -27.11
N GLU A 484 10.77 6.78 -28.09
CA GLU A 484 9.58 6.56 -28.88
C GLU A 484 9.61 5.13 -29.43
N ALA A 485 10.71 4.38 -29.38
CA ALA A 485 10.86 2.95 -29.64
C ALA A 485 10.62 1.97 -28.46
N VAL A 486 10.58 2.38 -27.19
CA VAL A 486 10.09 1.56 -26.05
C VAL A 486 8.61 1.85 -25.81
N ALA A 487 8.21 3.12 -25.90
CA ALA A 487 6.82 3.51 -26.10
C ALA A 487 6.28 3.05 -27.47
N ALA A 488 7.13 2.91 -28.51
CA ALA A 488 6.77 2.24 -29.79
C ALA A 488 7.20 0.77 -29.93
N ALA A 489 7.78 0.17 -28.91
CA ALA A 489 7.67 -1.29 -28.73
C ALA A 489 6.27 -1.63 -28.17
N ALA A 490 5.63 -0.67 -27.49
CA ALA A 490 4.17 -0.53 -27.35
C ALA A 490 3.53 0.27 -28.53
N GLY A 491 4.15 0.23 -29.70
CA GLY A 491 3.90 1.17 -30.80
C GLY A 491 2.55 1.03 -31.47
N ASP A 492 1.93 2.19 -31.75
CA ASP A 492 0.63 2.33 -32.42
C ASP A 492 -0.46 1.39 -31.88
N PHE A 493 -0.26 0.87 -30.67
CA PHE A 493 -1.19 -0.06 -30.07
C PHE A 493 -2.34 0.75 -29.50
N ASP A 494 -3.35 0.97 -30.33
CA ASP A 494 -4.65 1.41 -29.85
C ASP A 494 -5.28 0.21 -29.11
N PRO A 495 -5.59 0.32 -27.81
CA PRO A 495 -6.32 -0.73 -27.11
C PRO A 495 -7.66 -1.07 -27.79
N ALA A 496 -8.22 -0.16 -28.60
CA ALA A 496 -9.40 -0.43 -29.42
C ALA A 496 -9.14 -1.36 -30.63
N ASP A 497 -7.87 -1.51 -31.05
CA ASP A 497 -7.45 -2.41 -32.12
C ASP A 497 -7.02 -3.80 -31.59
N TYR A 498 -6.93 -3.97 -30.27
CA TYR A 498 -6.68 -5.28 -29.66
C TYR A 498 -7.87 -6.21 -29.87
N ASP A 499 -7.66 -7.38 -30.47
CA ASP A 499 -8.70 -8.41 -30.56
C ASP A 499 -8.91 -9.02 -29.16
N PRO A 500 -10.08 -8.86 -28.53
CA PRO A 500 -10.31 -9.44 -27.20
C PRO A 500 -10.15 -10.96 -27.17
N GLY A 501 -10.28 -11.65 -28.30
CA GLY A 501 -10.00 -13.08 -28.41
C GLY A 501 -8.54 -13.45 -28.16
N ASP A 502 -7.58 -12.56 -28.43
CA ASP A 502 -6.16 -12.83 -28.20
C ASP A 502 -5.83 -12.94 -26.70
N PHE A 503 -6.68 -12.37 -25.84
CA PHE A 503 -6.54 -12.50 -24.40
C PHE A 503 -6.85 -13.91 -23.90
N ASP A 504 -7.60 -14.72 -24.66
CA ASP A 504 -7.99 -16.06 -24.24
C ASP A 504 -6.77 -16.97 -24.03
N ASP A 505 -5.66 -16.71 -24.73
CA ASP A 505 -4.37 -17.37 -24.52
C ASP A 505 -3.76 -17.05 -23.14
N PHE A 506 -3.96 -15.81 -22.67
CA PHE A 506 -3.43 -15.32 -21.39
C PHE A 506 -4.36 -15.61 -20.22
N ALA A 507 -5.65 -15.81 -20.49
CA ALA A 507 -6.62 -16.19 -19.47
C ALA A 507 -6.17 -17.47 -18.75
N GLY A 508 -6.33 -17.47 -17.43
CA GLY A 508 -5.83 -18.55 -16.59
C GLY A 508 -5.33 -18.07 -15.24
N ARG A 509 -4.69 -18.99 -14.52
CA ARG A 509 -4.17 -18.79 -13.18
C ARG A 509 -2.66 -18.85 -13.22
N TYR A 510 -2.01 -17.92 -12.53
CA TYR A 510 -0.56 -17.80 -12.45
C TYR A 510 -0.16 -17.78 -10.99
N SER A 511 0.75 -18.67 -10.63
CA SER A 511 1.29 -18.79 -9.28
C SER A 511 2.51 -17.89 -9.17
N LEU A 512 2.49 -16.93 -8.25
CA LEU A 512 3.67 -16.09 -8.02
C LEU A 512 4.81 -16.95 -7.47
N ASP A 513 5.97 -16.96 -8.11
CA ASP A 513 7.05 -17.91 -7.77
C ASP A 513 7.55 -17.70 -6.33
N ALA A 514 7.60 -16.44 -5.89
CA ALA A 514 7.95 -16.07 -4.52
C ALA A 514 6.88 -16.45 -3.49
N SER A 515 5.63 -16.68 -3.92
CA SER A 515 4.51 -17.04 -3.07
C SER A 515 3.52 -17.94 -3.82
N PRO A 516 3.78 -19.25 -3.89
CA PRO A 516 3.06 -20.14 -4.82
C PRO A 516 1.54 -20.23 -4.63
N ASN A 517 1.04 -19.86 -3.45
CA ASN A 517 -0.39 -19.82 -3.14
C ASN A 517 -1.03 -18.44 -3.39
N PHE A 518 -0.25 -17.45 -3.80
CA PHE A 518 -0.72 -16.15 -4.24
C PHE A 518 -0.95 -16.24 -5.74
N ILE A 519 -2.20 -16.48 -6.09
CA ILE A 519 -2.61 -16.73 -7.47
C ILE A 519 -3.10 -15.44 -8.08
N LEU A 520 -2.56 -15.12 -9.25
CA LEU A 520 -3.08 -14.10 -10.15
C LEU A 520 -4.00 -14.80 -11.15
N THR A 521 -5.28 -14.46 -11.09
CA THR A 521 -6.30 -14.98 -12.00
C THR A 521 -6.62 -13.93 -13.03
N PHE A 522 -6.44 -14.28 -14.31
CA PHE A 522 -6.76 -13.43 -15.45
C PHE A 522 -7.98 -13.97 -16.17
N THR A 523 -8.95 -13.09 -16.40
CA THR A 523 -10.25 -13.46 -16.95
C THR A 523 -10.73 -12.39 -17.91
N ARG A 524 -11.49 -12.81 -18.92
CA ARG A 524 -12.17 -11.92 -19.86
C ARG A 524 -13.68 -12.05 -19.69
N GLU A 525 -14.37 -10.93 -19.69
CA GLU A 525 -15.82 -10.87 -19.86
C GLU A 525 -16.12 -9.93 -21.02
N ASP A 526 -16.67 -10.48 -22.09
CA ASP A 526 -16.86 -9.76 -23.36
C ASP A 526 -15.54 -9.13 -23.84
N ASP A 527 -15.47 -7.80 -23.90
CA ASP A 527 -14.31 -7.06 -24.38
C ASP A 527 -13.48 -6.46 -23.22
N THR A 528 -13.79 -6.84 -21.96
CA THR A 528 -13.11 -6.33 -20.76
C THR A 528 -12.23 -7.41 -20.13
N PHE A 529 -11.00 -7.05 -19.80
CA PHE A 529 -10.02 -7.94 -19.19
C PHE A 529 -9.84 -7.60 -17.71
N TYR A 530 -9.60 -8.63 -16.91
CA TYR A 530 -9.50 -8.48 -15.48
C TYR A 530 -8.33 -9.28 -14.91
N ALA A 531 -7.68 -8.70 -13.92
CA ALA A 531 -6.74 -9.37 -13.03
C ALA A 531 -7.35 -9.46 -11.62
N GLN A 532 -7.20 -10.61 -10.97
CA GLN A 532 -7.57 -10.79 -9.57
C GLN A 532 -6.47 -11.54 -8.84
N ALA A 533 -5.88 -10.90 -7.84
CA ALA A 533 -5.01 -11.59 -6.90
C ALA A 533 -5.81 -12.29 -5.79
N THR A 534 -5.32 -13.42 -5.28
CA THR A 534 -5.94 -14.15 -4.15
C THR A 534 -6.29 -13.23 -2.98
N GLY A 535 -7.57 -13.22 -2.58
CA GLY A 535 -8.08 -12.39 -1.48
C GLY A 535 -8.15 -10.88 -1.77
N GLN A 536 -7.92 -10.46 -3.01
CA GLN A 536 -8.08 -9.07 -3.45
C GLN A 536 -9.31 -8.90 -4.35
N GLN A 537 -9.74 -7.65 -4.49
CA GLN A 537 -10.77 -7.31 -5.45
C GLN A 537 -10.24 -7.50 -6.87
N ARG A 538 -11.14 -7.90 -7.75
CA ARG A 538 -10.88 -7.97 -9.19
C ARG A 538 -10.71 -6.56 -9.73
N LEU A 539 -9.64 -6.34 -10.50
CA LEU A 539 -9.28 -5.08 -11.12
C LEU A 539 -9.35 -5.22 -12.63
N GLU A 540 -9.87 -4.19 -13.29
CA GLU A 540 -9.82 -4.08 -14.73
C GLU A 540 -8.38 -3.78 -15.19
N ILE A 541 -7.97 -4.43 -16.28
CA ILE A 541 -6.67 -4.24 -16.90
C ILE A 541 -6.86 -3.88 -18.36
N VAL A 542 -5.98 -3.03 -18.88
CA VAL A 542 -6.01 -2.59 -20.27
C VAL A 542 -4.73 -3.04 -20.97
N PRO A 543 -4.82 -3.56 -22.20
CA PRO A 543 -3.64 -3.94 -22.94
C PRO A 543 -2.84 -2.68 -23.30
N THR A 544 -1.53 -2.80 -23.20
CA THR A 544 -0.57 -1.79 -23.66
C THR A 544 0.38 -2.36 -24.72
N SER A 545 0.28 -3.66 -25.00
CA SER A 545 0.85 -4.35 -26.15
C SER A 545 0.07 -5.64 -26.42
N ASP A 546 0.55 -6.47 -27.34
CA ASP A 546 0.05 -7.82 -27.59
C ASP A 546 0.14 -8.80 -26.39
N SER A 547 0.89 -8.45 -25.35
CA SER A 547 1.27 -9.34 -24.24
C SER A 547 1.45 -8.63 -22.89
N THR A 548 1.31 -7.30 -22.85
CA THR A 548 1.45 -6.50 -21.63
C THR A 548 0.16 -5.77 -21.31
N PHE A 549 -0.20 -5.75 -20.03
CA PHE A 549 -1.41 -5.12 -19.52
C PHE A 549 -1.11 -4.23 -18.32
N ARG A 550 -1.74 -3.06 -18.28
CA ARG A 550 -1.66 -2.13 -17.15
C ARG A 550 -2.90 -2.24 -16.27
N LEU A 551 -2.72 -2.23 -14.96
CA LEU A 551 -3.82 -2.21 -14.01
C LEU A 551 -4.32 -0.77 -13.86
N LEU A 552 -5.63 -0.53 -14.02
CA LEU A 552 -6.18 0.84 -13.98
C LEU A 552 -6.22 1.45 -12.57
N ALA A 553 -6.33 0.60 -11.54
CA ALA A 553 -6.54 1.04 -10.16
C ALA A 553 -5.26 1.12 -9.32
N VAL A 554 -4.13 0.61 -9.83
CA VAL A 554 -2.85 0.56 -9.12
C VAL A 554 -1.70 0.74 -10.11
N GLU A 555 -0.59 1.35 -9.66
CA GLU A 555 0.63 1.48 -10.46
C GLU A 555 1.33 0.12 -10.55
N ALA A 556 0.81 -0.72 -11.45
CA ALA A 556 1.37 -2.02 -11.78
C ALA A 556 1.05 -2.37 -13.23
N SER A 557 1.92 -3.18 -13.82
CA SER A 557 1.66 -3.85 -15.10
C SER A 557 2.02 -5.34 -15.00
N VAL A 558 1.50 -6.11 -15.93
CA VAL A 558 1.85 -7.52 -16.12
C VAL A 558 2.28 -7.74 -17.55
N THR A 559 3.37 -8.47 -17.75
CA THR A 559 3.85 -8.89 -19.08
C THR A 559 3.83 -10.41 -19.13
N PHE A 560 3.01 -10.99 -20.01
CA PHE A 560 2.91 -12.42 -20.22
C PHE A 560 4.10 -12.94 -21.02
N LEU A 561 4.63 -14.08 -20.61
CA LEU A 561 5.80 -14.73 -21.18
C LEU A 561 5.36 -15.95 -21.99
N ARG A 562 5.83 -16.02 -23.24
CA ARG A 562 5.61 -17.18 -24.13
C ARG A 562 6.91 -17.94 -24.32
N ASP A 563 6.81 -19.26 -24.40
CA ASP A 563 7.91 -20.15 -24.70
C ASP A 563 8.31 -20.09 -26.20
N PRO A 564 9.40 -20.76 -26.62
CA PRO A 564 9.83 -20.78 -28.03
C PRO A 564 8.83 -21.44 -29.00
N GLU A 565 7.90 -22.24 -28.50
CA GLU A 565 6.80 -22.85 -29.24
C GLU A 565 5.59 -21.90 -29.40
N GLY A 566 5.53 -20.81 -28.61
CA GLY A 566 4.51 -19.77 -28.64
C GLY A 566 3.44 -19.91 -27.55
N ASP A 567 3.56 -20.91 -26.68
CA ASP A 567 2.63 -21.18 -25.58
C ASP A 567 2.94 -20.28 -24.38
N VAL A 568 1.91 -19.78 -23.69
CA VAL A 568 2.10 -18.91 -22.51
C VAL A 568 2.57 -19.76 -21.33
N GLU A 569 3.76 -19.49 -20.79
CA GLU A 569 4.37 -20.27 -19.69
C GLU A 569 4.32 -19.53 -18.34
N GLY A 570 4.15 -18.21 -18.36
CA GLY A 570 4.17 -17.40 -17.15
C GLY A 570 3.92 -15.91 -17.41
N LEU A 571 4.23 -15.09 -16.42
CA LEU A 571 4.21 -13.63 -16.53
C LEU A 571 5.21 -12.98 -15.57
N THR A 572 5.48 -11.70 -15.79
CA THR A 572 6.16 -10.82 -14.83
C THR A 572 5.18 -9.75 -14.36
N LEU A 573 5.00 -9.64 -13.03
CA LEU A 573 4.26 -8.57 -12.38
C LEU A 573 5.23 -7.45 -11.99
N HIS A 574 5.09 -6.30 -12.64
CA HIS A 574 5.86 -5.08 -12.38
C HIS A 574 5.16 -4.28 -11.28
N GLN A 575 5.40 -4.63 -10.03
CA GLN A 575 4.85 -3.95 -8.86
C GLN A 575 5.85 -3.99 -7.70
N ASN A 576 6.38 -2.82 -7.33
CA ASN A 576 7.47 -2.69 -6.35
C ASN A 576 8.75 -3.49 -6.72
N GLY A 577 9.04 -3.58 -8.02
CA GLY A 577 10.03 -4.48 -8.60
C GLY A 577 9.35 -5.50 -9.52
N ASP A 578 10.15 -6.40 -10.10
CA ASP A 578 9.67 -7.44 -11.00
C ASP A 578 9.45 -8.73 -10.22
N ASN A 579 8.25 -9.31 -10.33
CA ASN A 579 7.89 -10.53 -9.64
C ASN A 579 7.39 -11.56 -10.66
N HIS A 580 8.10 -12.68 -10.80
CA HIS A 580 7.74 -13.72 -11.74
C HIS A 580 6.61 -14.61 -11.21
N ALA A 581 5.74 -15.03 -12.13
CA ALA A 581 4.68 -15.98 -11.84
C ALA A 581 4.59 -17.04 -12.95
N THR A 582 4.52 -18.29 -12.56
CA THR A 582 4.40 -19.45 -13.45
C THR A 582 2.92 -19.74 -13.78
N ARG A 583 2.59 -20.02 -15.05
CA ARG A 583 1.23 -20.39 -15.46
C ARG A 583 0.88 -21.79 -14.92
N LEU A 584 -0.30 -21.91 -14.32
CA LEU A 584 -0.85 -23.19 -13.88
C LEU A 584 -1.59 -23.89 -15.03
N GLY A 585 -1.53 -25.23 -15.08
CA GLY A 585 -2.16 -26.01 -16.15
C GLY A 585 -3.70 -26.00 -16.11
N ASP A 586 -4.35 -26.28 -17.24
CA ASP A 586 -5.83 -26.30 -17.33
C ASP A 586 -6.47 -27.38 -16.42
N ASP A 587 -5.77 -28.47 -16.12
CA ASP A 587 -6.20 -29.49 -15.14
C ASP A 587 -6.03 -29.02 -13.68
N GLU A 588 -5.14 -28.05 -13.41
CA GLU A 588 -4.99 -27.36 -12.12
C GLU A 588 -5.99 -26.20 -11.99
N ALA A 589 -6.65 -25.80 -13.09
CA ALA A 589 -7.66 -24.74 -13.13
C ALA A 589 -9.01 -25.18 -12.54
N GLN A 590 -9.27 -26.49 -12.45
CA GLN A 590 -10.46 -27.02 -11.78
C GLN A 590 -10.13 -27.21 -10.30
N GLY A 591 -10.28 -26.14 -9.51
CA GLY A 591 -10.11 -26.18 -8.06
C GLY A 591 -10.87 -27.35 -7.43
N TRP A 592 -10.29 -27.96 -6.41
CA TRP A 592 -10.95 -29.04 -5.69
C TRP A 592 -12.23 -28.51 -5.03
N GLU A 593 -13.36 -29.13 -5.33
CA GLU A 593 -14.68 -28.79 -4.76
C GLU A 593 -15.02 -29.77 -3.62
N PRO A 594 -14.57 -29.53 -2.37
CA PRO A 594 -14.84 -30.43 -1.27
C PRO A 594 -16.34 -30.50 -0.93
N THR A 595 -16.82 -31.70 -0.66
CA THR A 595 -18.11 -31.88 0.00
C THR A 595 -17.99 -31.52 1.49
N ALA A 596 -19.13 -31.30 2.15
CA ALA A 596 -19.14 -31.09 3.60
C ALA A 596 -18.54 -32.28 4.40
N GLU A 597 -18.55 -33.49 3.83
CA GLU A 597 -17.90 -34.67 4.42
C GLU A 597 -16.37 -34.55 4.31
N ASP A 598 -15.86 -34.12 3.16
CA ASP A 598 -14.43 -33.89 2.95
C ASP A 598 -13.91 -32.79 3.89
N LEU A 599 -14.68 -31.69 4.05
CA LEU A 599 -14.32 -30.58 4.94
C LEU A 599 -14.21 -30.98 6.42
N ALA A 600 -14.92 -32.03 6.84
CA ALA A 600 -14.93 -32.48 8.23
C ALA A 600 -13.56 -32.98 8.70
N ASP A 601 -12.69 -33.44 7.79
CA ASP A 601 -11.35 -33.94 8.12
C ASP A 601 -10.42 -32.84 8.65
N PHE A 602 -10.59 -31.61 8.14
CA PHE A 602 -9.77 -30.44 8.48
C PHE A 602 -10.22 -29.77 9.78
N ALA A 603 -11.47 -29.98 10.17
CA ALA A 603 -12.01 -29.40 11.39
C ALA A 603 -11.24 -29.87 12.63
N GLY A 604 -10.90 -28.93 13.51
CA GLY A 604 -10.11 -29.26 14.70
C GLY A 604 -9.34 -28.08 15.25
N ARG A 605 -8.44 -28.38 16.18
CA ARG A 605 -7.56 -27.41 16.81
C ARG A 605 -6.12 -27.82 16.59
N PHE A 606 -5.28 -26.85 16.30
CA PHE A 606 -3.90 -27.04 15.90
C PHE A 606 -3.01 -26.04 16.65
N PHE A 607 -1.77 -26.43 16.93
CA PHE A 607 -0.79 -25.65 17.68
C PHE A 607 0.53 -25.59 16.93
N SER A 608 1.16 -24.42 16.90
CA SER A 608 2.52 -24.24 16.40
C SER A 608 3.48 -24.04 17.56
N ASP A 609 4.51 -24.88 17.67
CA ASP A 609 5.59 -24.70 18.64
C ASP A 609 6.42 -23.44 18.32
N GLU A 610 6.55 -23.10 17.04
CA GLU A 610 7.30 -21.93 16.58
C GLU A 610 6.60 -20.62 16.95
N LEU A 611 5.28 -20.54 16.77
CA LEU A 611 4.49 -19.33 17.05
C LEU A 611 3.85 -19.30 18.44
N GLU A 612 3.90 -20.41 19.17
CA GLU A 612 3.24 -20.60 20.48
C GLU A 612 1.74 -20.21 20.48
N THR A 613 1.04 -20.48 19.36
CA THR A 613 -0.35 -20.06 19.15
C THR A 613 -1.23 -21.19 18.62
N PHE A 614 -2.55 -21.05 18.80
CA PHE A 614 -3.54 -22.02 18.32
C PHE A 614 -4.36 -21.46 17.18
N TYR A 615 -4.59 -22.31 16.18
CA TYR A 615 -5.55 -22.11 15.11
C TYR A 615 -6.64 -23.18 15.22
N SER A 616 -7.88 -22.82 14.93
CA SER A 616 -9.00 -23.76 14.92
C SER A 616 -9.79 -23.62 13.63
N PHE A 617 -10.30 -24.73 13.13
CA PHE A 617 -11.11 -24.78 11.94
C PHE A 617 -12.45 -25.44 12.25
N THR A 618 -13.54 -24.86 11.74
CA THR A 618 -14.91 -25.39 11.82
C THR A 618 -15.51 -25.45 10.43
N VAL A 619 -16.50 -26.32 10.24
CA VAL A 619 -17.31 -26.31 9.01
C VAL A 619 -18.60 -25.53 9.31
N GLU A 620 -18.80 -24.43 8.61
CA GLU A 620 -19.97 -23.55 8.76
C GLU A 620 -20.57 -23.30 7.37
N ASP A 621 -21.86 -23.59 7.22
CA ASP A 621 -22.61 -23.39 5.97
C ASP A 621 -21.94 -23.99 4.71
N GLY A 622 -21.23 -25.11 4.87
CA GLY A 622 -20.53 -25.81 3.78
C GLY A 622 -19.15 -25.25 3.43
N THR A 623 -18.61 -24.35 4.25
CA THR A 623 -17.27 -23.75 4.08
C THR A 623 -16.38 -24.08 5.28
N LEU A 624 -15.06 -24.11 5.06
CA LEU A 624 -14.09 -24.22 6.14
C LEU A 624 -13.82 -22.82 6.70
N VAL A 625 -14.01 -22.63 8.00
CA VAL A 625 -13.85 -21.33 8.67
C VAL A 625 -12.69 -21.39 9.64
N LEU A 626 -11.75 -20.45 9.48
CA LEU A 626 -10.63 -20.23 10.36
C LEU A 626 -11.03 -19.39 11.57
N HIS A 627 -10.60 -19.86 12.74
CA HIS A 627 -10.70 -19.16 14.01
C HIS A 627 -9.33 -19.00 14.66
N GLN A 628 -8.99 -17.76 14.99
CA GLN A 628 -7.84 -17.40 15.81
C GLN A 628 -8.31 -16.43 16.91
N ARG A 629 -7.82 -16.59 18.14
CA ARG A 629 -8.36 -15.89 19.33
C ARG A 629 -8.46 -14.36 19.20
N ARG A 630 -7.58 -13.74 18.44
CA ARG A 630 -7.40 -12.28 18.34
C ARG A 630 -7.69 -11.72 16.94
N LEU A 631 -7.75 -12.57 15.92
CA LEU A 631 -8.06 -12.17 14.55
C LEU A 631 -9.56 -12.35 14.29
N ASP A 632 -10.04 -11.67 13.26
CA ASP A 632 -11.39 -11.89 12.76
C ASP A 632 -11.51 -13.30 12.16
N ARG A 633 -12.72 -13.84 12.16
CA ARG A 633 -13.01 -15.10 11.48
C ARG A 633 -12.74 -14.93 9.98
N ALA A 634 -12.21 -15.97 9.35
CA ALA A 634 -12.00 -15.98 7.90
C ALA A 634 -12.62 -17.25 7.29
N GLU A 635 -13.52 -17.06 6.33
CA GLU A 635 -13.94 -18.14 5.45
C GLU A 635 -12.79 -18.47 4.50
N LEU A 636 -12.59 -19.76 4.25
CA LEU A 636 -11.49 -20.25 3.44
C LEU A 636 -12.00 -20.81 2.12
N GLU A 637 -11.32 -20.42 1.06
CA GLU A 637 -11.55 -20.87 -0.31
C GLU A 637 -10.65 -22.08 -0.59
N PRO A 638 -11.20 -23.20 -1.09
CA PRO A 638 -10.41 -24.37 -1.46
C PRO A 638 -9.55 -24.08 -2.71
N GLY A 639 -8.34 -24.62 -2.71
CA GLY A 639 -7.41 -24.60 -3.84
C GLY A 639 -7.28 -25.99 -4.47
N GLU A 640 -6.05 -26.50 -4.54
CA GLU A 640 -5.82 -27.93 -4.77
C GLU A 640 -6.31 -28.78 -3.59
N GLU A 641 -6.35 -30.10 -3.76
CA GLU A 641 -6.67 -31.02 -2.66
C GLU A 641 -5.79 -30.74 -1.44
N ASP A 642 -6.40 -30.66 -0.25
CA ASP A 642 -5.76 -30.31 1.02
C ASP A 642 -5.19 -28.87 1.11
N GLN A 643 -5.45 -28.00 0.12
CA GLN A 643 -5.02 -26.60 0.14
C GLN A 643 -6.19 -25.63 0.27
N PHE A 644 -5.99 -24.58 1.06
CA PHE A 644 -6.96 -23.52 1.27
C PHE A 644 -6.30 -22.15 1.32
N SER A 645 -7.05 -21.10 1.02
CA SER A 645 -6.61 -19.72 1.21
C SER A 645 -7.72 -18.86 1.81
N GLY A 646 -7.34 -17.82 2.55
CA GLY A 646 -8.30 -16.90 3.15
C GLY A 646 -7.67 -16.01 4.20
N GLY A 647 -8.19 -14.79 4.37
CA GLY A 647 -7.64 -13.81 5.32
C GLY A 647 -6.19 -13.39 5.02
N GLY A 648 -5.75 -13.48 3.75
CA GLY A 648 -4.36 -13.20 3.34
C GLY A 648 -3.35 -14.27 3.73
N LEU A 649 -3.83 -15.47 4.06
CA LEU A 649 -3.03 -16.63 4.46
C LEU A 649 -3.34 -17.82 3.55
N SER A 650 -2.37 -18.71 3.43
CA SER A 650 -2.48 -19.96 2.69
C SER A 650 -2.18 -21.14 3.61
N PHE A 651 -2.94 -22.22 3.44
CA PHE A 651 -2.94 -23.38 4.32
C PHE A 651 -2.74 -24.63 3.45
N ALA A 652 -1.69 -25.39 3.73
CA ALA A 652 -1.46 -26.70 3.11
C ALA A 652 -1.56 -27.79 4.19
N PHE A 653 -2.62 -28.59 4.18
CA PHE A 653 -2.85 -29.62 5.20
C PHE A 653 -1.98 -30.86 4.97
N GLU A 654 -1.51 -31.42 6.09
CA GLU A 654 -0.65 -32.59 6.12
C GLU A 654 -1.47 -33.79 6.61
N ARG A 655 -1.49 -34.87 5.81
CA ARG A 655 -2.11 -36.14 6.16
C ARG A 655 -1.07 -37.20 6.53
N ASP A 656 -1.44 -38.10 7.44
CA ASP A 656 -0.65 -39.29 7.73
C ASP A 656 -0.86 -40.39 6.68
N ARG A 657 -0.13 -41.50 6.82
CA ARG A 657 -0.25 -42.67 5.92
C ARG A 657 -1.63 -43.34 5.88
N ASN A 658 -2.53 -43.01 6.81
CA ASN A 658 -3.90 -43.51 6.86
C ASN A 658 -4.90 -42.50 6.28
N GLY A 659 -4.43 -41.36 5.74
CA GLY A 659 -5.27 -40.29 5.22
C GLY A 659 -5.79 -39.33 6.28
N GLN A 660 -5.37 -39.42 7.55
CA GLN A 660 -5.85 -38.54 8.61
C GLN A 660 -5.07 -37.22 8.61
N VAL A 661 -5.76 -36.08 8.63
CA VAL A 661 -5.15 -34.76 8.85
C VAL A 661 -4.47 -34.71 10.23
N ILE A 662 -3.16 -34.48 10.24
CA ILE A 662 -2.30 -34.41 11.43
C ILE A 662 -1.69 -33.03 11.65
N GLY A 663 -1.79 -32.13 10.69
CA GLY A 663 -1.25 -30.79 10.76
C GLY A 663 -1.55 -29.97 9.51
N PHE A 664 -0.98 -28.76 9.46
CA PHE A 664 -0.91 -27.95 8.25
C PHE A 664 0.30 -27.03 8.29
N TYR A 665 0.66 -26.50 7.12
CA TYR A 665 1.65 -25.46 6.92
C TYR A 665 0.95 -24.15 6.60
N LEU A 666 1.31 -23.10 7.35
CA LEU A 666 0.80 -21.76 7.17
C LEU A 666 1.82 -20.93 6.40
N SER A 667 1.35 -20.28 5.33
CA SER A 667 2.17 -19.41 4.49
C SER A 667 1.48 -18.07 4.24
N ASN A 668 2.28 -17.06 3.96
CA ASN A 668 1.88 -15.81 3.30
C ASN A 668 3.00 -15.37 2.34
N VAL A 669 2.83 -14.22 1.69
CA VAL A 669 3.70 -13.72 0.62
C VAL A 669 5.21 -13.84 0.91
N ARG A 670 5.65 -13.65 2.15
CA ARG A 670 7.09 -13.59 2.51
C ARG A 670 7.50 -14.55 3.62
N THR A 671 6.56 -15.33 4.14
CA THR A 671 6.77 -16.25 5.26
C THR A 671 6.03 -17.54 4.99
N ARG A 672 6.82 -18.58 4.71
CA ARG A 672 6.39 -19.89 4.22
C ARG A 672 6.60 -20.97 5.28
N ASP A 673 5.74 -21.97 5.21
CA ASP A 673 5.87 -23.28 5.85
C ASP A 673 5.94 -23.26 7.39
N VAL A 674 5.18 -22.36 8.02
CA VAL A 674 5.05 -22.36 9.48
C VAL A 674 4.13 -23.52 9.89
N ARG A 675 4.69 -24.53 10.55
CA ARG A 675 3.97 -25.77 10.85
C ARG A 675 3.06 -25.65 12.08
N PHE A 676 1.85 -26.18 11.95
CA PHE A 676 0.88 -26.38 13.02
C PHE A 676 0.51 -27.87 13.13
N GLY A 677 0.68 -28.46 14.31
CA GLY A 677 0.29 -29.85 14.58
C GLY A 677 -1.12 -29.95 15.18
N ARG A 678 -1.88 -30.97 14.80
CA ARG A 678 -3.22 -31.23 15.34
C ARG A 678 -3.14 -31.61 16.82
N VAL A 679 -3.97 -30.96 17.62
CA VAL A 679 -4.06 -31.17 19.08
C VAL A 679 -5.20 -32.15 19.34
N ARG A 680 -4.97 -33.10 20.23
CA ARG A 680 -5.95 -34.13 20.62
C ARG A 680 -7.07 -33.60 21.50
#